data_AF-A0AA42XZG0-F1
#
_entry.id   AF-A0AA42XZG0-F1
#
_cell.length_a   1.000
_cell.length_b   1.000
_cell.length_c   1.000
_cell.angle_alpha   90.00
_cell.angle_beta   90.00
_cell.angle_gamma   90.00
#
_symmetry.space_group_name_H-M   'P 1'
#
loop_
_entity.id
_entity.type
_entity.pdbx_description
1 polymer ?
#
loop_
_entity_poly.entity_id
_entity_poly.type
_entity_poly.pdbx_seq_one_letter_code
_entity_poly.pdbx_strand_id
1 'polypeptide(L)'
;MVERAVRRFRKLSRPLKLAVQLGVLAVILSTVGAVGFIEYSAQPSFCKKCHNMQPYYDSWATSSHNDVPCIKCHYAPGIRAEAMGKMQAANQVVKYVTGAYGTKPWAEIEDAACLRSGCHSLRKVEGVVSYNPNPTRNTIVVRFDHTQHLGELRRGKQLRCTSCHSQIVQGNHLAVTPQTCNLCHFKDTQRAEPVTGCISCHRAPPRIVSPAGFVVDHPQYVRDLVSCTSCHEQVVSGSGAAEVSRCYSCHNEPDRIEEFENTTFLHETHIAEHNVECAQCHTPIEHRSVALSQTADLDCALCHRRVHEAQQRLYAGIGGHGTENQPSAMFQARVSCTGCHELTKQIRGHEQVRFAGEASCLSCHGIEYVNILPAWQREMDRKLRAVEPIVRAAERSAASGAQGTRGPVDSLLGLARENVGFLERGKGAHNIGYADNLLRATLDLVREAVRIGKLPYAVPTIDLGPNVGENVCLQCHLGIERRTVPFAGRTFNHERHVVVAEIACTNCHTSMEDHGKTVVGSGAACSSCHHSATRPKDCSTCHAGPQGAPVAPVEHAVGAFPHAPHVTAGLPCGACHQPPAMDATSVDCAQCHDAHHQPEATCVSCHREGVKAKHDRSFAHLQCSQCHGDKVAGVTKWTRQVCTTCHVDRVDHNAPVACELCHEVAPLSGGT
;
A
#
# COMPACT_ATOMS: atom_id res chain seq x y z
N MET A 1 41.73 -19.88 81.49
CA MET A 1 42.84 -18.97 81.13
C MET A 1 42.65 -17.54 81.63
N VAL A 2 41.43 -16.99 81.57
CA VAL A 2 41.13 -15.58 81.94
C VAL A 2 41.41 -15.27 83.43
N GLU A 3 41.01 -16.13 84.37
CA GLU A 3 41.26 -15.89 85.82
C GLU A 3 42.75 -15.85 86.20
N ARG A 4 43.60 -16.64 85.55
CA ARG A 4 45.06 -16.63 85.78
C ARG A 4 45.70 -15.35 85.24
N ALA A 5 45.20 -14.83 84.12
CA ALA A 5 45.64 -13.56 83.55
C ALA A 5 45.26 -12.37 84.45
N VAL A 6 44.03 -12.35 84.98
CA VAL A 6 43.54 -11.31 85.90
C VAL A 6 44.33 -11.29 87.23
N ARG A 7 44.64 -12.46 87.81
CA ARG A 7 45.47 -12.55 89.02
C ARG A 7 46.91 -12.07 88.81
N ARG A 8 47.53 -12.37 87.66
CA ARG A 8 48.86 -11.87 87.29
C ARG A 8 48.86 -10.36 87.06
N PHE A 9 47.81 -9.82 86.42
CA PHE A 9 47.65 -8.39 86.19
C PHE A 9 47.56 -7.59 87.50
N ARG A 10 46.86 -8.14 88.51
CA ARG A 10 46.70 -7.52 89.83
C ARG A 10 48.02 -7.38 90.61
N LYS A 11 49.01 -8.25 90.35
CA LYS A 11 50.36 -8.25 90.96
C LYS A 11 51.39 -7.35 90.25
N LEU A 12 51.05 -6.76 89.09
CA LEU A 12 51.95 -5.84 88.37
C LEU A 12 52.09 -4.50 89.13
N SER A 13 53.29 -3.90 89.07
CA SER A 13 53.52 -2.55 89.58
C SER A 13 52.64 -1.53 88.84
N ARG A 14 52.26 -0.43 89.50
CA ARG A 14 51.46 0.65 88.89
C ARG A 14 51.94 1.08 87.48
N PRO A 15 53.24 1.30 87.22
CA PRO A 15 53.71 1.67 85.88
C PRO A 15 53.51 0.56 84.84
N LEU A 16 53.61 -0.71 85.23
CA LEU A 16 53.46 -1.84 84.31
C LEU A 16 51.99 -2.11 83.95
N LYS A 17 51.05 -1.83 84.87
CA LYS A 17 49.60 -1.84 84.56
C LYS A 17 49.23 -0.74 83.57
N LEU A 18 49.73 0.47 83.78
CA LEU A 18 49.57 1.61 82.87
C LEU A 18 50.16 1.31 81.50
N ALA A 19 51.36 0.74 81.43
CA ALA A 19 52.00 0.37 80.16
C ALA A 19 51.17 -0.66 79.37
N VAL A 20 50.62 -1.69 80.03
CA VAL A 20 49.76 -2.66 79.33
C VAL A 20 48.41 -2.06 78.94
N GLN A 21 47.81 -1.20 79.76
CA GLN A 21 46.57 -0.49 79.41
C GLN A 21 46.77 0.45 78.22
N LEU A 22 47.87 1.21 78.19
CA LEU A 22 48.26 2.07 77.07
C LEU A 22 48.58 1.25 75.82
N GLY A 23 49.25 0.10 75.97
CA GLY A 23 49.51 -0.82 74.86
C GLY A 23 48.23 -1.39 74.26
N VAL A 24 47.29 -1.82 75.09
CA VAL A 24 45.96 -2.30 74.63
C VAL A 24 45.17 -1.16 73.97
N LEU A 25 45.18 0.04 74.56
CA LEU A 25 44.52 1.21 73.96
C LEU A 25 45.15 1.57 72.60
N ALA A 26 46.48 1.54 72.49
CA ALA A 26 47.18 1.78 71.24
C ALA A 26 46.79 0.74 70.17
N VAL A 27 46.77 -0.55 70.51
CA VAL A 27 46.34 -1.61 69.59
C VAL A 27 44.89 -1.41 69.15
N ILE A 28 43.99 -1.05 70.06
CA ILE A 28 42.59 -0.77 69.73
C ILE A 28 42.50 0.45 68.80
N LEU A 29 43.16 1.56 69.13
CA LEU A 29 43.16 2.77 68.31
C LEU A 29 43.78 2.53 66.92
N SER A 30 44.87 1.77 66.84
CA SER A 30 45.48 1.38 65.56
C SER A 30 44.55 0.48 64.75
N THR A 31 43.85 -0.46 65.39
CA THR A 31 42.90 -1.34 64.71
C THR A 31 41.68 -0.56 64.20
N VAL A 32 41.10 0.29 65.05
CA VAL A 32 39.98 1.17 64.67
C VAL A 32 40.39 2.14 63.57
N GLY A 33 41.58 2.72 63.67
CA GLY A 33 42.15 3.59 62.64
C GLY A 33 42.37 2.87 61.31
N ALA A 34 42.91 1.65 61.34
CA ALA A 34 43.12 0.83 60.14
C ALA A 34 41.79 0.44 59.47
N VAL A 35 40.80 0.00 60.25
CA VAL A 35 39.45 -0.31 59.74
C VAL A 35 38.78 0.95 59.17
N GLY A 36 38.84 2.07 59.89
CA GLY A 36 38.28 3.34 59.41
C GLY A 36 38.94 3.83 58.12
N PHE A 37 40.27 3.67 57.99
CA PHE A 37 40.98 4.00 56.76
C PHE A 37 40.59 3.08 55.59
N ILE A 38 40.43 1.78 55.84
CA ILE A 38 39.97 0.81 54.83
C ILE A 38 38.59 1.21 54.30
N GLU A 39 37.64 1.47 55.20
CA GLU A 39 36.28 1.90 54.82
C GLU A 39 36.29 3.24 54.08
N TYR A 40 37.14 4.18 54.49
CA TYR A 40 37.30 5.45 53.80
C TYR A 40 37.88 5.28 52.40
N SER A 41 38.91 4.45 52.24
CA SER A 41 39.58 4.19 50.95
C SER A 41 38.69 3.47 49.93
N ALA A 42 37.59 2.87 50.38
CA ALA A 42 36.58 2.21 49.55
C ALA A 42 35.52 3.18 48.99
N GLN A 43 35.48 4.43 49.47
CA GLN A 43 34.46 5.40 49.07
C GLN A 43 34.79 6.05 47.71
N PRO A 44 33.78 6.32 46.86
CA PRO A 44 33.98 7.03 45.60
C PRO A 44 34.69 8.39 45.75
N SER A 45 34.44 9.09 46.85
CA SER A 45 35.08 10.38 47.18
C SER A 45 36.60 10.28 47.40
N PHE A 46 37.11 9.12 47.83
CA PHE A 46 38.53 8.86 47.93
C PHE A 46 39.13 8.68 46.53
N CYS A 47 38.49 7.88 45.68
CA CYS A 47 38.92 7.64 44.31
C CYS A 47 38.97 8.94 43.47
N LYS A 48 38.02 9.86 43.70
CA LYS A 48 37.98 11.18 43.07
C LYS A 48 39.27 12.00 43.28
N LYS A 49 40.01 11.76 44.37
CA LYS A 49 41.25 12.50 44.67
C LYS A 49 42.39 12.18 43.71
N CYS A 50 42.29 11.11 42.93
CA CYS A 50 43.21 10.80 41.85
C CYS A 50 42.72 11.50 40.57
N HIS A 51 43.56 12.33 39.94
CA HIS A 51 43.13 13.12 38.79
C HIS A 51 42.69 12.27 37.58
N ASN A 52 43.22 11.06 37.44
CA ASN A 52 42.90 10.12 36.35
C ASN A 52 41.54 9.43 36.53
N MET A 53 40.96 9.51 37.74
CA MET A 53 39.64 8.95 38.07
C MET A 53 38.51 9.97 37.98
N GLN A 54 38.81 11.27 37.92
CA GLN A 54 37.82 12.34 37.93
C GLN A 54 36.74 12.18 36.83
N PRO A 55 37.07 11.91 35.55
CA PRO A 55 36.04 11.72 34.51
C PRO A 55 35.14 10.51 34.76
N TYR A 56 35.69 9.42 35.31
CA TYR A 56 34.95 8.20 35.62
C TYR A 56 34.03 8.39 36.83
N TYR A 57 34.48 9.14 37.84
CA TYR A 57 33.65 9.54 38.97
C TYR A 57 32.47 10.41 38.51
N ASP A 58 32.72 11.40 37.67
CA ASP A 58 31.66 12.31 37.18
C ASP A 58 30.61 11.54 36.38
N SER A 59 31.06 10.57 35.57
CA SER A 59 30.19 9.67 34.82
C SER A 59 29.41 8.69 35.72
N TRP A 60 30.02 8.21 36.79
CA TRP A 60 29.34 7.37 37.78
C TRP A 60 28.27 8.17 38.54
N ALA A 61 28.57 9.41 38.91
CA ALA A 61 27.67 10.28 39.68
C ALA A 61 26.35 10.58 38.95
N THR A 62 26.34 10.57 37.62
CA THR A 62 25.15 10.74 36.78
C THR A 62 24.48 9.43 36.37
N SER A 63 25.07 8.28 36.72
CA SER A 63 24.54 6.96 36.35
C SER A 63 23.44 6.48 37.29
N SER A 64 22.72 5.43 36.89
CA SER A 64 21.72 4.75 37.74
C SER A 64 22.32 4.01 38.94
N HIS A 65 23.65 3.93 39.04
CA HIS A 65 24.38 3.25 40.13
C HIS A 65 25.17 4.26 41.00
N ASN A 66 24.79 5.53 40.99
CA ASN A 66 25.49 6.61 41.70
C ASN A 66 25.41 6.53 43.24
N ASP A 67 24.70 5.55 43.78
CA ASP A 67 24.61 5.19 45.20
C ASP A 67 25.46 3.96 45.55
N VAL A 68 26.05 3.29 44.56
CA VAL A 68 26.89 2.10 44.73
C VAL A 68 28.37 2.49 44.75
N PRO A 69 29.12 2.17 45.82
CA PRO A 69 30.57 2.38 45.85
C PRO A 69 31.28 1.65 44.70
N CYS A 70 32.24 2.31 44.03
CA CYS A 70 32.95 1.77 42.87
C CYS A 70 33.48 0.34 43.09
N ILE A 71 34.06 0.08 44.26
CA ILE A 71 34.66 -1.20 44.59
C ILE A 71 33.66 -2.37 44.66
N LYS A 72 32.35 -2.10 44.83
CA LYS A 72 31.33 -3.15 44.85
C LYS A 72 31.06 -3.75 43.48
N CYS A 73 31.36 -3.01 42.40
CA CYS A 73 31.26 -3.51 41.03
C CYS A 73 32.63 -4.00 40.53
N HIS A 74 33.69 -3.26 40.82
CA HIS A 74 35.05 -3.57 40.33
C HIS A 74 35.73 -4.76 41.04
N TYR A 75 35.21 -5.22 42.18
CA TYR A 75 35.70 -6.43 42.86
C TYR A 75 34.57 -7.42 43.15
N ALA A 76 34.77 -8.65 42.68
CA ALA A 76 33.88 -9.77 42.94
C ALA A 76 33.71 -10.05 44.45
N PRO A 77 32.53 -10.53 44.89
CA PRO A 77 32.32 -10.90 46.28
C PRO A 77 33.19 -12.10 46.69
N GLY A 78 33.76 -12.06 47.90
CA GLY A 78 34.49 -13.19 48.49
C GLY A 78 35.84 -12.78 49.06
N ILE A 79 36.25 -13.44 50.15
CA ILE A 79 37.43 -13.06 50.96
C ILE A 79 38.71 -13.00 50.11
N ARG A 80 38.89 -13.93 49.17
CA ARG A 80 40.07 -13.95 48.27
C ARG A 80 40.05 -12.80 47.26
N ALA A 81 38.91 -12.56 46.62
CA ALA A 81 38.75 -11.48 45.65
C ALA A 81 38.90 -10.10 46.31
N GLU A 82 38.35 -9.90 47.50
CA GLU A 82 38.49 -8.66 48.27
C GLU A 82 39.94 -8.41 48.70
N ALA A 83 40.68 -9.45 49.10
CA ALA A 83 42.10 -9.33 49.43
C ALA A 83 42.96 -8.96 48.20
N MET A 84 42.71 -9.60 47.06
CA MET A 84 43.39 -9.28 45.79
C MET A 84 43.06 -7.87 45.31
N GLY A 85 41.79 -7.44 45.40
CA GLY A 85 41.37 -6.09 45.06
C GLY A 85 42.05 -5.02 45.91
N LYS A 86 42.29 -5.28 47.20
CA LYS A 86 43.06 -4.37 48.08
C LYS A 86 44.54 -4.28 47.68
N MET A 87 45.16 -5.39 47.29
CA MET A 87 46.53 -5.37 46.78
C MET A 87 46.63 -4.60 45.45
N GLN A 88 45.65 -4.78 44.56
CA GLN A 88 45.57 -4.03 43.31
C GLN A 88 45.37 -2.54 43.57
N ALA A 89 44.47 -2.15 44.48
CA ALA A 89 44.26 -0.75 44.87
C ALA A 89 45.54 -0.12 45.44
N ALA A 90 46.28 -0.84 46.29
CA ALA A 90 47.57 -0.38 46.80
C ALA A 90 48.60 -0.17 45.67
N ASN A 91 48.65 -1.08 44.70
CA ASN A 91 49.50 -0.93 43.51
C ASN A 91 49.11 0.29 42.67
N GLN A 92 47.80 0.58 42.52
CA GLN A 92 47.34 1.77 41.80
C GLN A 92 47.76 3.07 42.50
N VAL A 93 47.75 3.11 43.84
CA VAL A 93 48.28 4.24 44.61
C VAL A 93 49.77 4.44 44.32
N VAL A 94 50.56 3.36 44.30
CA VAL A 94 51.98 3.42 43.94
C VAL A 94 52.15 3.98 42.53
N LYS A 95 51.44 3.42 41.53
CA LYS A 95 51.50 3.90 40.14
C LYS A 95 51.11 5.36 39.99
N TYR A 96 50.11 5.83 40.74
CA TYR A 96 49.69 7.22 40.75
C TYR A 96 50.79 8.14 41.28
N VAL A 97 51.41 7.78 42.41
CA VAL A 97 52.50 8.54 43.02
C VAL A 97 53.76 8.54 42.15
N THR A 98 54.07 7.44 41.48
CA THR A 98 55.25 7.32 40.59
C THR A 98 55.01 7.82 39.18
N GLY A 99 53.80 8.26 38.83
CA GLY A 99 53.44 8.67 37.46
C GLY A 99 53.37 7.53 36.44
N ALA A 100 53.38 6.27 36.88
CA ALA A 100 53.42 5.07 36.02
C ALA A 100 52.03 4.50 35.68
N TYR A 101 50.99 5.35 35.67
CA TYR A 101 49.62 4.94 35.37
C TYR A 101 49.30 5.10 33.87
N GLY A 102 48.44 4.21 33.35
CA GLY A 102 47.95 4.30 31.97
C GLY A 102 46.90 5.39 31.81
N THR A 103 46.77 5.95 30.60
CA THR A 103 45.80 7.00 30.25
C THR A 103 44.38 6.47 30.02
N LYS A 104 44.22 5.15 29.85
CA LYS A 104 42.94 4.44 29.77
C LYS A 104 42.87 3.34 30.84
N PRO A 105 42.48 3.66 32.08
CA PRO A 105 42.18 2.63 33.07
C PRO A 105 40.97 1.81 32.60
N TRP A 106 41.16 0.50 32.50
CA TRP A 106 40.12 -0.48 32.22
C TRP A 106 40.01 -1.43 33.41
N ALA A 107 38.80 -1.94 33.66
CA ALA A 107 38.57 -2.90 34.72
C ALA A 107 37.65 -4.01 34.26
N GLU A 108 38.04 -5.22 34.62
CA GLU A 108 37.26 -6.42 34.40
C GLU A 108 36.19 -6.54 35.51
N ILE A 109 34.90 -6.57 35.13
CA ILE A 109 33.78 -6.71 36.08
C ILE A 109 33.16 -8.09 35.89
N GLU A 110 33.27 -8.95 36.91
CA GLU A 110 32.65 -10.28 36.90
C GLU A 110 31.14 -10.20 37.15
N ASP A 111 30.37 -11.10 36.52
CA ASP A 111 28.91 -11.21 36.74
C ASP A 111 28.55 -11.43 38.22
N ALA A 112 29.43 -12.08 38.99
CA ALA A 112 29.26 -12.26 40.44
C ALA A 112 29.21 -10.93 41.22
N ALA A 113 29.87 -9.87 40.72
CA ALA A 113 29.79 -8.54 41.30
C ALA A 113 28.41 -7.91 41.05
N CYS A 114 27.84 -8.10 39.85
CA CYS A 114 26.49 -7.64 39.53
C CYS A 114 25.41 -8.42 40.31
N LEU A 115 25.60 -9.73 40.46
CA LEU A 115 24.66 -10.65 41.09
C LEU A 115 24.81 -10.77 42.61
N ARG A 116 25.66 -9.93 43.22
CA ARG A 116 25.91 -9.98 44.66
C ARG A 116 24.67 -9.60 45.47
N SER A 117 24.61 -10.09 46.71
CA SER A 117 23.51 -9.78 47.63
C SER A 117 23.31 -8.27 47.79
N GLY A 118 22.07 -7.80 47.58
CA GLY A 118 21.70 -6.39 47.62
C GLY A 118 21.78 -5.66 46.28
N CYS A 119 22.23 -6.30 45.20
CA CYS A 119 22.27 -5.76 43.84
C CYS A 119 21.24 -6.48 42.94
N HIS A 120 21.67 -7.13 41.84
CA HIS A 120 20.77 -7.89 40.97
C HIS A 120 20.62 -9.34 41.48
N SER A 121 19.41 -9.89 41.45
CA SER A 121 19.17 -11.32 41.73
C SER A 121 18.68 -12.00 40.47
N LEU A 122 19.13 -13.21 40.12
CA LEU A 122 18.71 -13.93 38.90
C LEU A 122 17.19 -13.91 38.67
N ARG A 123 16.38 -14.15 39.71
CA ARG A 123 14.90 -14.07 39.68
C ARG A 123 14.31 -12.69 39.34
N LYS A 124 15.06 -11.60 39.54
CA LYS A 124 14.68 -10.20 39.20
C LYS A 124 15.22 -9.77 37.83
N VAL A 125 16.10 -10.55 37.23
CA VAL A 125 16.64 -10.32 35.87
C VAL A 125 15.96 -11.24 34.85
N GLU A 126 15.26 -12.29 35.31
CA GLU A 126 14.42 -13.16 34.48
C GLU A 126 13.26 -12.38 33.84
N GLY A 127 13.19 -12.43 32.51
CA GLY A 127 12.05 -11.97 31.72
C GLY A 127 12.36 -10.83 30.76
N VAL A 128 11.28 -10.35 30.13
CA VAL A 128 11.31 -9.31 29.11
C VAL A 128 11.35 -7.93 29.77
N VAL A 129 12.45 -7.22 29.55
CA VAL A 129 12.60 -5.80 29.88
C VAL A 129 12.38 -4.93 28.64
N SER A 130 12.02 -3.68 28.87
CA SER A 130 11.85 -2.68 27.82
C SER A 130 12.83 -1.54 28.05
N TYR A 131 13.58 -1.14 27.03
CA TYR A 131 14.43 0.05 27.10
C TYR A 131 14.20 0.96 25.89
N ASN A 132 14.32 2.27 26.10
CA ASN A 132 14.26 3.26 25.02
C ASN A 132 15.69 3.68 24.67
N PRO A 133 16.22 3.31 23.49
CA PRO A 133 17.56 3.69 23.06
C PRO A 133 17.70 5.20 22.75
N ASN A 134 16.59 5.93 22.60
CA ASN A 134 16.59 7.37 22.38
C ASN A 134 15.46 8.06 23.20
N PRO A 135 15.73 8.50 24.43
CA PRO A 135 14.71 9.13 25.29
C PRO A 135 14.15 10.45 24.72
N THR A 136 14.83 11.08 23.76
CA THR A 136 14.34 12.32 23.11
C THR A 136 13.35 12.06 21.97
N ARG A 137 13.33 10.84 21.42
CA ARG A 137 12.43 10.41 20.33
C ARG A 137 11.63 9.21 20.83
N ASN A 138 10.51 9.49 21.50
CA ASN A 138 9.72 8.52 22.27
C ASN A 138 8.91 7.51 21.40
N THR A 139 9.46 7.04 20.28
CA THR A 139 8.72 6.27 19.28
C THR A 139 9.10 4.79 19.20
N ILE A 140 10.27 4.38 19.71
CA ILE A 140 10.75 2.99 19.60
C ILE A 140 11.17 2.46 20.98
N VAL A 141 10.45 1.44 21.45
CA VAL A 141 10.78 0.69 22.67
C VAL A 141 11.32 -0.68 22.27
N VAL A 142 12.56 -0.96 22.66
CA VAL A 142 13.19 -2.25 22.42
C VAL A 142 12.85 -3.20 23.56
N ARG A 143 12.33 -4.37 23.22
CA ARG A 143 12.07 -5.48 24.14
C ARG A 143 13.28 -6.41 24.14
N PHE A 144 13.80 -6.69 25.33
CA PHE A 144 14.95 -7.56 25.53
C PHE A 144 14.62 -8.62 26.56
N ASP A 145 14.91 -9.89 26.26
CA ASP A 145 14.66 -10.99 27.18
C ASP A 145 15.98 -11.60 27.66
N HIS A 146 16.33 -11.40 28.93
CA HIS A 146 17.57 -11.94 29.50
C HIS A 146 17.60 -13.47 29.47
N THR A 147 16.46 -14.15 29.58
CA THR A 147 16.41 -15.63 29.55
C THR A 147 16.79 -16.18 28.17
N GLN A 148 16.48 -15.42 27.12
CA GLN A 148 16.86 -15.77 25.76
C GLN A 148 18.32 -15.41 25.42
N HIS A 149 19.01 -14.59 26.22
CA HIS A 149 20.36 -14.12 25.89
C HIS A 149 21.44 -14.63 26.86
N LEU A 150 21.10 -14.92 28.11
CA LEU A 150 22.01 -15.41 29.14
C LEU A 150 21.80 -16.92 29.40
N GLY A 151 22.83 -17.61 29.89
CA GLY A 151 22.79 -19.03 30.26
C GLY A 151 23.45 -19.95 29.23
N GLU A 152 22.83 -20.12 28.07
CA GLU A 152 23.38 -20.94 26.98
C GLU A 152 24.28 -20.14 26.03
N LEU A 153 25.13 -20.85 25.28
CA LEU A 153 25.90 -20.24 24.19
C LEU A 153 24.96 -19.69 23.11
N ARG A 154 25.10 -18.40 22.78
CA ARG A 154 24.40 -17.75 21.68
C ARG A 154 25.33 -17.60 20.50
N ARG A 155 25.09 -18.39 19.44
CA ARG A 155 25.96 -18.45 18.24
C ARG A 155 27.43 -18.72 18.60
N GLY A 156 27.62 -19.69 19.50
CA GLY A 156 28.94 -20.12 19.99
C GLY A 156 29.60 -19.14 20.96
N LYS A 157 28.87 -18.15 21.50
CA LYS A 157 29.41 -17.11 22.39
C LYS A 157 28.69 -17.14 23.73
N GLN A 158 29.46 -17.14 24.81
CA GLN A 158 28.92 -16.94 26.15
C GLN A 158 28.88 -15.44 26.44
N LEU A 159 27.69 -14.91 26.68
CA LEU A 159 27.51 -13.51 27.03
C LEU A 159 27.59 -13.33 28.55
N ARG A 160 28.09 -12.18 28.96
CA ARG A 160 28.15 -11.71 30.35
C ARG A 160 27.28 -10.47 30.52
N CYS A 161 27.02 -10.05 31.75
CA CYS A 161 26.26 -8.82 32.03
C CYS A 161 26.90 -7.61 31.34
N THR A 162 28.23 -7.53 31.37
CA THR A 162 29.04 -6.45 30.78
C THR A 162 29.13 -6.48 29.26
N SER A 163 28.75 -7.59 28.61
CA SER A 163 28.68 -7.65 27.14
C SER A 163 27.67 -6.64 26.59
N CYS A 164 26.57 -6.41 27.34
CA CYS A 164 25.55 -5.42 27.00
C CYS A 164 25.69 -4.14 27.84
N HIS A 165 25.93 -4.28 29.15
CA HIS A 165 26.12 -3.17 30.07
C HIS A 165 27.58 -2.72 30.08
N SER A 166 27.94 -1.82 29.16
CA SER A 166 29.34 -1.45 28.90
C SER A 166 29.57 0.05 29.01
N GLN A 167 30.84 0.46 29.05
CA GLN A 167 31.30 1.85 29.09
C GLN A 167 31.51 2.46 27.69
N ILE A 168 30.82 1.94 26.67
CA ILE A 168 31.03 2.34 25.27
C ILE A 168 30.63 3.81 25.02
N VAL A 169 29.70 4.36 25.81
CA VAL A 169 29.23 5.74 25.63
C VAL A 169 30.06 6.70 26.46
N GLN A 170 30.77 7.61 25.80
CA GLN A 170 31.54 8.67 26.46
C GLN A 170 30.63 9.48 27.39
N GLY A 171 30.98 9.51 28.68
CA GLY A 171 30.22 10.20 29.72
C GLY A 171 29.22 9.34 30.50
N ASN A 172 28.99 8.06 30.13
CA ASN A 172 28.15 7.13 30.90
C ASN A 172 28.95 5.94 31.46
N HIS A 173 28.86 5.71 32.77
CA HIS A 173 29.69 4.74 33.47
C HIS A 173 29.24 3.29 33.28
N LEU A 174 27.96 3.08 32.94
CA LEU A 174 27.44 1.77 32.56
C LEU A 174 26.13 1.98 31.80
N ALA A 175 26.09 1.64 30.51
CA ALA A 175 24.90 1.79 29.69
C ALA A 175 24.75 0.64 28.70
N VAL A 176 23.52 0.37 28.29
CA VAL A 176 23.23 -0.56 27.19
C VAL A 176 23.23 0.22 25.89
N THR A 177 24.06 -0.19 24.93
CA THR A 177 24.08 0.42 23.59
C THR A 177 23.43 -0.51 22.56
N PRO A 178 22.65 0.02 21.61
CA PRO A 178 22.10 -0.78 20.52
C PRO A 178 23.18 -1.42 19.63
N GLN A 179 24.41 -0.92 19.66
CA GLN A 179 25.51 -1.38 18.81
C GLN A 179 25.82 -2.87 19.06
N THR A 180 25.84 -3.33 20.32
CA THR A 180 26.04 -4.75 20.64
C THR A 180 24.92 -5.62 20.06
N CYS A 181 23.67 -5.18 20.19
CA CYS A 181 22.52 -5.86 19.59
C CYS A 181 22.66 -5.92 18.07
N ASN A 182 23.02 -4.80 17.44
CA ASN A 182 23.11 -4.72 15.99
C ASN A 182 24.22 -5.61 15.43
N LEU A 183 25.37 -5.68 16.11
CA LEU A 183 26.48 -6.58 15.76
C LEU A 183 26.04 -8.04 15.74
N CYS A 184 25.25 -8.48 16.72
CA CYS A 184 24.76 -9.85 16.70
C CYS A 184 23.65 -10.02 15.65
N HIS A 185 22.64 -9.15 15.65
CA HIS A 185 21.42 -9.43 14.89
C HIS A 185 21.52 -9.12 13.39
N PHE A 186 22.43 -8.23 12.95
CA PHE A 186 22.56 -7.83 11.54
C PHE A 186 23.88 -8.22 10.88
N LYS A 187 24.93 -8.58 11.63
CA LYS A 187 26.19 -9.01 11.01
C LYS A 187 25.96 -10.29 10.20
N ASP A 188 26.43 -10.26 8.96
CA ASP A 188 26.34 -11.33 7.96
C ASP A 188 24.90 -11.65 7.49
N THR A 189 23.93 -10.73 7.68
CA THR A 189 22.56 -10.93 7.18
C THR A 189 22.35 -10.38 5.77
N GLN A 190 21.46 -11.02 5.02
CA GLN A 190 21.06 -10.55 3.68
C GLN A 190 20.04 -9.42 3.82
N ARG A 191 20.14 -8.40 2.96
CA ARG A 191 19.18 -7.28 2.84
C ARG A 191 18.94 -6.50 4.15
N ALA A 192 19.92 -6.50 5.04
CA ALA A 192 19.83 -5.80 6.33
C ALA A 192 18.65 -6.26 7.20
N GLU A 193 18.13 -7.47 7.02
CA GLU A 193 17.12 -8.04 7.90
C GLU A 193 17.80 -8.65 9.13
N PRO A 194 17.28 -8.45 10.35
CA PRO A 194 17.88 -9.08 11.51
C PRO A 194 17.58 -10.58 11.51
N VAL A 195 18.51 -11.39 12.01
CA VAL A 195 18.39 -12.87 12.07
C VAL A 195 17.13 -13.39 12.77
N THR A 196 16.51 -12.57 13.63
CA THR A 196 15.29 -12.88 14.39
C THR A 196 14.02 -12.25 13.82
N GLY A 197 14.11 -11.54 12.68
CA GLY A 197 13.00 -10.79 12.07
C GLY A 197 12.79 -9.40 12.69
N CYS A 198 12.29 -8.45 11.89
CA CYS A 198 12.26 -7.02 12.24
C CYS A 198 11.49 -6.71 13.55
N ILE A 199 10.41 -7.43 13.80
CA ILE A 199 9.54 -7.17 14.96
C ILE A 199 9.99 -7.86 16.26
N SER A 200 11.13 -8.55 16.26
CA SER A 200 11.63 -9.25 17.45
C SER A 200 12.12 -8.28 18.51
N CYS A 201 12.80 -7.21 18.09
CA CYS A 201 13.44 -6.25 18.99
C CYS A 201 12.49 -5.11 19.33
N HIS A 202 11.72 -4.59 18.37
CA HIS A 202 10.74 -3.55 18.61
C HIS A 202 9.45 -3.85 17.85
N ARG A 203 8.31 -3.36 18.34
CA ARG A 203 7.03 -3.51 17.62
C ARG A 203 7.02 -2.64 16.36
N ALA A 204 6.15 -3.01 15.41
CA ALA A 204 5.90 -2.18 14.24
C ALA A 204 5.35 -0.80 14.67
N PRO A 205 5.71 0.28 13.94
CA PRO A 205 5.13 1.60 14.18
C PRO A 205 3.60 1.57 14.08
N PRO A 206 2.89 2.55 14.65
CA PRO A 206 1.45 2.68 14.43
C PRO A 206 1.14 3.10 12.98
N ARG A 207 -0.15 3.25 12.68
CA ARG A 207 -0.63 3.94 11.48
C ARG A 207 0.01 5.34 11.43
N ILE A 208 0.69 5.64 10.34
CA ILE A 208 1.30 6.95 10.09
C ILE A 208 0.57 7.64 8.94
N VAL A 209 0.49 8.97 9.01
CA VAL A 209 0.00 9.82 7.93
C VAL A 209 1.16 10.69 7.49
N SER A 210 1.51 10.64 6.20
CA SER A 210 2.56 11.48 5.63
C SER A 210 2.09 12.95 5.59
N PRO A 211 3.02 13.92 5.50
CA PRO A 211 2.65 15.32 5.30
C PRO A 211 1.79 15.56 4.05
N ALA A 212 1.85 14.67 3.07
CA ALA A 212 1.05 14.71 1.85
C ALA A 212 -0.31 13.98 1.98
N GLY A 213 -0.71 13.58 3.19
CA GLY A 213 -2.00 12.95 3.47
C GLY A 213 -2.06 11.43 3.22
N PHE A 214 -0.97 10.80 2.79
CA PHE A 214 -0.94 9.35 2.57
C PHE A 214 -0.89 8.58 3.88
N VAL A 215 -1.69 7.53 3.97
CA VAL A 215 -1.75 6.71 5.17
C VAL A 215 -1.00 5.40 4.95
N VAL A 216 -0.03 5.11 5.81
CA VAL A 216 0.66 3.81 5.88
C VAL A 216 0.26 3.14 7.19
N ASP A 217 -0.57 2.11 7.09
CA ASP A 217 -1.09 1.34 8.23
C ASP A 217 -0.21 0.10 8.47
N HIS A 218 0.92 0.27 9.17
CA HIS A 218 1.82 -0.84 9.46
C HIS A 218 1.14 -2.03 10.14
N PRO A 219 0.20 -1.87 11.10
CA PRO A 219 -0.56 -2.99 11.64
C PRO A 219 -1.29 -3.83 10.59
N GLN A 220 -1.85 -3.20 9.55
CA GLN A 220 -2.46 -3.92 8.43
C GLN A 220 -1.41 -4.69 7.63
N TYR A 221 -0.31 -4.03 7.24
CA TYR A 221 0.76 -4.68 6.48
C TYR A 221 1.43 -5.85 7.22
N VAL A 222 1.55 -5.78 8.55
CA VAL A 222 2.04 -6.90 9.37
C VAL A 222 1.06 -8.07 9.35
N ARG A 223 -0.27 -7.82 9.38
CA ARG A 223 -1.29 -8.87 9.24
C ARG A 223 -1.25 -9.51 7.86
N ASP A 224 -1.01 -8.71 6.83
CA ASP A 224 -0.95 -9.14 5.44
C ASP A 224 0.42 -9.76 5.08
N LEU A 225 1.34 -9.84 6.05
CA LEU A 225 2.69 -10.41 5.89
C LEU A 225 3.54 -9.70 4.82
N VAL A 226 3.30 -8.41 4.61
CA VAL A 226 4.11 -7.59 3.70
C VAL A 226 5.51 -7.43 4.29
N SER A 227 6.53 -7.71 3.48
CA SER A 227 7.92 -7.59 3.92
C SER A 227 8.26 -6.14 4.29
N CYS A 228 8.90 -5.96 5.44
CA CYS A 228 9.37 -4.64 5.87
C CYS A 228 10.40 -4.07 4.88
N THR A 229 11.20 -4.92 4.24
CA THR A 229 12.23 -4.52 3.28
C THR A 229 11.69 -4.05 1.93
N SER A 230 10.40 -4.28 1.65
CA SER A 230 9.72 -3.70 0.49
C SER A 230 9.59 -2.18 0.58
N CYS A 231 9.66 -1.60 1.78
CA CYS A 231 9.68 -0.15 2.01
C CYS A 231 10.93 0.35 2.76
N HIS A 232 11.56 -0.53 3.55
CA HIS A 232 12.73 -0.21 4.37
C HIS A 232 13.95 -1.02 3.89
N GLU A 233 14.39 -0.76 2.66
CA GLU A 233 15.49 -1.50 2.02
C GLU A 233 16.85 -1.26 2.72
N GLN A 234 17.08 -0.05 3.23
CA GLN A 234 18.32 0.31 3.90
C GLN A 234 18.06 0.73 5.35
N VAL A 235 18.11 -0.27 6.24
CA VAL A 235 17.88 -0.12 7.68
C VAL A 235 19.13 -0.22 8.53
N VAL A 236 20.27 -0.58 7.94
CA VAL A 236 21.57 -0.58 8.63
C VAL A 236 22.65 0.06 7.79
N SER A 237 23.67 0.59 8.45
CA SER A 237 24.92 1.03 7.85
C SER A 237 26.11 0.55 8.69
N GLY A 238 27.19 0.15 8.02
CA GLY A 238 28.34 -0.51 8.65
C GLY A 238 28.28 -2.03 8.51
N SER A 239 29.45 -2.69 8.60
CA SER A 239 29.57 -4.14 8.34
C SER A 239 29.64 -4.99 9.61
N GLY A 240 30.06 -4.41 10.74
CA GLY A 240 30.35 -5.20 11.93
C GLY A 240 31.59 -6.08 11.78
N ALA A 241 32.44 -5.83 10.79
CA ALA A 241 33.66 -6.60 10.57
C ALA A 241 34.65 -6.40 11.73
N ALA A 242 35.32 -7.48 12.12
CA ALA A 242 36.49 -7.40 13.01
C ALA A 242 37.73 -7.09 12.17
N GLU A 243 38.65 -6.29 12.69
CA GLU A 243 39.86 -5.89 11.97
C GLU A 243 41.11 -6.36 12.72
N VAL A 244 42.02 -7.04 12.02
CA VAL A 244 43.32 -7.51 12.58
C VAL A 244 44.12 -6.35 13.17
N SER A 245 44.02 -5.16 12.58
CA SER A 245 44.71 -3.95 13.04
C SER A 245 44.39 -3.60 14.51
N ARG A 246 43.20 -3.98 15.00
CA ARG A 246 42.75 -3.70 16.37
C ARG A 246 43.41 -4.59 17.40
N CYS A 247 43.88 -5.78 17.02
CA CYS A 247 44.61 -6.68 17.90
C CYS A 247 45.90 -6.03 18.42
N TYR A 248 46.55 -5.19 17.59
CA TYR A 248 47.78 -4.48 17.95
C TYR A 248 47.62 -3.41 19.04
N SER A 249 46.39 -3.11 19.45
CA SER A 249 46.15 -2.23 20.60
C SER A 249 46.50 -2.87 21.95
N CYS A 250 46.58 -4.21 22.00
CA CYS A 250 46.88 -4.96 23.22
C CYS A 250 47.94 -6.05 23.01
N HIS A 251 47.96 -6.71 21.86
CA HIS A 251 48.88 -7.80 21.55
C HIS A 251 49.97 -7.35 20.58
N ASN A 252 51.22 -7.70 20.83
CA ASN A 252 52.35 -7.43 19.94
C ASN A 252 53.10 -8.71 19.51
N GLU A 253 52.57 -9.88 19.87
CA GLU A 253 53.13 -11.21 19.60
C GLU A 253 52.47 -11.82 18.35
N PRO A 254 53.21 -12.14 17.27
CA PRO A 254 52.65 -12.67 16.02
C PRO A 254 51.80 -13.94 16.19
N ASP A 255 52.27 -14.89 17.00
CA ASP A 255 51.58 -16.17 17.26
C ASP A 255 50.14 -15.96 17.77
N ARG A 256 49.88 -14.89 18.53
CA ARG A 256 48.52 -14.54 18.99
C ARG A 256 47.65 -13.96 17.89
N ILE A 257 48.25 -13.29 16.90
CA ILE A 257 47.55 -12.68 15.78
C ILE A 257 47.16 -13.74 14.74
N GLU A 258 47.95 -14.81 14.61
CA GLU A 258 47.64 -15.93 13.71
C GLU A 258 46.32 -16.64 14.06
N GLU A 259 45.89 -16.59 15.32
CA GLU A 259 44.60 -17.11 15.79
C GLU A 259 43.39 -16.23 15.40
N PHE A 260 43.57 -15.17 14.60
CA PHE A 260 42.50 -14.23 14.25
C PHE A 260 41.26 -14.91 13.63
N GLU A 261 41.47 -15.97 12.84
CA GLU A 261 40.37 -16.71 12.20
C GLU A 261 39.68 -17.70 13.16
N ASN A 262 40.28 -18.00 14.31
CA ASN A 262 39.74 -18.90 15.31
C ASN A 262 38.70 -18.18 16.20
N THR A 263 37.55 -17.87 15.59
CA THR A 263 36.53 -17.03 16.23
C THR A 263 36.02 -17.59 17.55
N THR A 264 35.93 -18.91 17.75
CA THR A 264 35.48 -19.50 19.03
C THR A 264 36.47 -19.17 20.13
N PHE A 265 37.75 -19.46 19.92
CA PHE A 265 38.81 -19.18 20.88
C PHE A 265 38.90 -17.69 21.23
N LEU A 266 38.79 -16.81 20.22
CA LEU A 266 38.84 -15.38 20.44
C LEU A 266 37.69 -14.89 21.32
N HIS A 267 36.45 -15.30 21.05
CA HIS A 267 35.30 -14.87 21.85
C HIS A 267 35.30 -15.49 23.25
N GLU A 268 35.76 -16.73 23.40
CA GLU A 268 35.90 -17.38 24.71
C GLU A 268 36.91 -16.60 25.57
N THR A 269 38.14 -16.45 25.09
CA THR A 269 39.21 -15.76 25.83
C THR A 269 38.86 -14.30 26.10
N HIS A 270 38.45 -13.54 25.06
CA HIS A 270 38.31 -12.09 25.21
C HIS A 270 36.96 -11.70 25.82
N ILE A 271 35.85 -12.36 25.47
CA ILE A 271 34.52 -11.97 25.98
C ILE A 271 34.15 -12.81 27.21
N ALA A 272 34.18 -14.14 27.07
CA ALA A 272 33.65 -15.04 28.08
C ALA A 272 34.56 -15.20 29.29
N GLU A 273 35.88 -14.99 29.16
CA GLU A 273 36.84 -15.02 30.26
C GLU A 273 37.18 -13.60 30.73
N HIS A 274 37.54 -12.69 29.82
CA HIS A 274 38.14 -11.39 30.14
C HIS A 274 37.28 -10.13 29.90
N ASN A 275 36.00 -10.22 29.55
CA ASN A 275 35.09 -9.06 29.40
C ASN A 275 35.53 -7.93 28.43
N VAL A 276 36.29 -8.23 27.39
CA VAL A 276 36.65 -7.25 26.36
C VAL A 276 35.41 -6.86 25.55
N GLU A 277 35.15 -5.56 25.39
CA GLU A 277 33.97 -5.11 24.68
C GLU A 277 34.04 -5.41 23.17
N CYS A 278 32.91 -5.77 22.57
CA CYS A 278 32.84 -6.15 21.16
C CYS A 278 33.39 -5.06 20.22
N ALA A 279 33.16 -3.79 20.56
CA ALA A 279 33.59 -2.62 19.78
C ALA A 279 35.11 -2.40 19.74
N GLN A 280 35.88 -3.08 20.61
CA GLN A 280 37.34 -3.06 20.55
C GLN A 280 37.83 -3.76 19.28
N CYS A 281 37.16 -4.84 18.88
CA CYS A 281 37.50 -5.64 17.71
C CYS A 281 36.61 -5.33 16.49
N HIS A 282 35.32 -5.10 16.70
CA HIS A 282 34.34 -4.92 15.63
C HIS A 282 34.08 -3.44 15.30
N THR A 283 33.97 -3.15 14.01
CA THR A 283 33.41 -1.89 13.50
C THR A 283 31.92 -1.77 13.85
N PRO A 284 31.35 -0.56 14.05
CA PRO A 284 29.96 -0.42 14.46
C PRO A 284 28.97 -0.77 13.32
N ILE A 285 27.81 -1.33 13.69
CA ILE A 285 26.61 -1.37 12.85
C ILE A 285 25.58 -0.39 13.43
N GLU A 286 25.23 0.62 12.66
CA GLU A 286 24.15 1.55 12.99
C GLU A 286 22.85 1.06 12.37
N HIS A 287 21.82 0.83 13.19
CA HIS A 287 20.46 0.54 12.72
C HIS A 287 19.63 1.82 12.70
N ARG A 288 19.22 2.25 11.51
CA ARG A 288 18.41 3.46 11.27
C ARG A 288 17.71 3.36 9.92
N SER A 289 16.49 3.90 9.82
CA SER A 289 15.82 4.04 8.52
C SER A 289 16.46 5.18 7.71
N VAL A 290 17.06 4.87 6.57
CA VAL A 290 17.49 5.91 5.60
C VAL A 290 16.27 6.36 4.79
N ALA A 291 16.07 7.67 4.62
CA ALA A 291 14.96 8.18 3.82
C ALA A 291 15.30 8.12 2.32
N LEU A 292 14.36 7.63 1.50
CA LEU A 292 14.39 7.86 0.05
C LEU A 292 14.26 9.37 -0.18
N SER A 293 15.33 10.01 -0.64
CA SER A 293 15.35 11.45 -0.92
C SER A 293 15.06 11.71 -2.39
N GLN A 294 14.37 12.81 -2.70
CA GLN A 294 14.19 13.31 -4.06
C GLN A 294 15.50 13.85 -4.67
N THR A 295 16.50 14.16 -3.83
CA THR A 295 17.74 14.86 -4.21
C THR A 295 19.02 14.06 -3.97
N ALA A 296 18.96 12.98 -3.19
CA ALA A 296 20.08 12.08 -3.10
C ALA A 296 20.01 11.21 -4.34
N ASP A 297 21.05 11.26 -5.18
CA ASP A 297 21.39 10.13 -6.03
C ASP A 297 21.13 8.88 -5.19
N LEU A 298 20.07 8.14 -5.53
CA LEU A 298 19.89 6.78 -5.03
C LEU A 298 21.25 6.14 -5.30
N ASP A 299 21.96 5.75 -4.24
CA ASP A 299 23.38 5.37 -4.27
C ASP A 299 23.57 4.01 -4.95
N CYS A 300 23.03 3.92 -6.16
CA CYS A 300 23.12 2.86 -7.16
C CYS A 300 24.42 3.00 -7.96
N ALA A 301 25.29 3.94 -7.57
CA ALA A 301 26.55 4.27 -8.20
C ALA A 301 27.50 3.07 -8.31
N LEU A 302 27.28 2.03 -7.51
CA LEU A 302 28.10 0.83 -7.44
C LEU A 302 27.72 -0.26 -8.45
N CYS A 303 26.52 -0.26 -9.05
CA CYS A 303 26.08 -1.39 -9.88
C CYS A 303 25.93 -1.08 -11.39
N HIS A 304 25.15 -0.07 -11.85
CA HIS A 304 25.15 0.33 -13.28
C HIS A 304 24.63 1.78 -13.45
N ARG A 305 25.55 2.74 -13.40
CA ARG A 305 25.34 4.18 -13.16
C ARG A 305 24.38 4.99 -14.04
N ARG A 306 23.74 4.43 -15.08
CA ARG A 306 22.82 5.18 -15.97
C ARG A 306 21.65 4.39 -16.56
N VAL A 307 21.53 3.10 -16.24
CA VAL A 307 20.50 2.25 -16.87
C VAL A 307 19.10 2.51 -16.28
N HIS A 308 19.05 2.96 -15.02
CA HIS A 308 17.79 3.13 -14.27
C HIS A 308 17.43 4.59 -13.93
N GLU A 309 18.22 5.58 -14.39
CA GLU A 309 18.00 6.99 -14.03
C GLU A 309 16.61 7.49 -14.47
N ALA A 310 16.18 7.10 -15.67
CA ALA A 310 14.88 7.53 -16.18
C ALA A 310 13.71 6.97 -15.35
N GLN A 311 13.80 5.69 -14.96
CA GLN A 311 12.82 5.00 -14.14
C GLN A 311 12.75 5.62 -12.73
N GLN A 312 13.91 5.91 -12.13
CA GLN A 312 14.01 6.54 -10.81
C GLN A 312 13.41 7.95 -10.81
N ARG A 313 13.78 8.78 -11.79
CA ARG A 313 13.26 10.15 -11.92
C ARG A 313 11.77 10.16 -12.22
N LEU A 314 11.30 9.25 -13.07
CA LEU A 314 9.87 9.12 -13.37
C LEU A 314 9.08 8.68 -12.11
N TYR A 315 9.59 7.70 -11.37
CA TYR A 315 9.00 7.23 -10.11
C TYR A 315 8.92 8.33 -9.05
N ALA A 316 9.98 9.14 -8.94
CA ALA A 316 10.07 10.32 -8.09
C ALA A 316 9.26 11.52 -8.63
N GLY A 317 8.73 11.44 -9.86
CA GLY A 317 7.90 12.48 -10.45
C GLY A 317 8.64 13.74 -10.87
N ILE A 318 9.90 13.60 -11.28
CA ILE A 318 10.76 14.72 -11.67
C ILE A 318 11.39 14.49 -13.04
N GLY A 319 11.86 15.58 -13.66
CA GLY A 319 12.77 15.52 -14.79
C GLY A 319 12.15 15.57 -16.19
N GLY A 320 10.83 15.60 -16.29
CA GLY A 320 10.14 15.96 -17.54
C GLY A 320 9.83 17.46 -17.64
N HIS A 321 9.36 17.88 -18.81
CA HIS A 321 9.19 19.28 -19.19
C HIS A 321 7.73 19.64 -19.43
N GLY A 322 7.35 20.87 -19.10
CA GLY A 322 6.01 21.43 -19.38
C GLY A 322 4.91 21.01 -18.40
N THR A 323 5.26 20.39 -17.27
CA THR A 323 4.31 20.05 -16.19
C THR A 323 5.01 20.10 -14.83
N GLU A 324 4.24 20.23 -13.75
CA GLU A 324 4.78 20.28 -12.39
C GLU A 324 5.30 18.91 -11.94
N ASN A 325 6.26 18.91 -11.02
CA ASN A 325 6.77 17.67 -10.44
C ASN A 325 5.67 16.98 -9.62
N GLN A 326 5.44 15.70 -9.90
CA GLN A 326 4.36 14.92 -9.28
C GLN A 326 4.87 13.53 -8.90
N PRO A 327 5.43 13.35 -7.68
CA PRO A 327 5.88 12.04 -7.20
C PRO A 327 4.75 11.02 -7.18
N SER A 328 5.05 9.75 -7.48
CA SER A 328 4.04 8.70 -7.40
C SER A 328 3.63 8.43 -5.94
N ALA A 329 2.41 7.93 -5.74
CA ALA A 329 1.94 7.54 -4.40
C ALA A 329 2.83 6.48 -3.75
N MET A 330 3.32 5.51 -4.53
CA MET A 330 4.25 4.47 -4.05
C MET A 330 5.61 5.07 -3.64
N PHE A 331 6.13 6.05 -4.39
CA PHE A 331 7.35 6.76 -4.01
C PHE A 331 7.18 7.52 -2.70
N GLN A 332 6.06 8.23 -2.54
CA GLN A 332 5.74 8.95 -1.30
C GLN A 332 5.52 7.99 -0.11
N ALA A 333 5.01 6.79 -0.36
CA ALA A 333 4.91 5.69 0.60
C ALA A 333 6.25 4.95 0.84
N ARG A 334 7.33 5.36 0.16
CA ARG A 334 8.69 4.80 0.26
C ARG A 334 8.83 3.36 -0.22
N VAL A 335 7.97 2.90 -1.12
CA VAL A 335 8.13 1.57 -1.72
C VAL A 335 9.45 1.55 -2.51
N SER A 336 10.31 0.57 -2.22
CA SER A 336 11.62 0.43 -2.86
C SER A 336 11.49 -0.15 -4.26
N CYS A 337 12.54 0.03 -5.09
CA CYS A 337 12.60 -0.58 -6.41
C CYS A 337 12.47 -2.11 -6.32
N THR A 338 13.13 -2.69 -5.32
CA THR A 338 13.16 -4.14 -5.09
C THR A 338 11.85 -4.68 -4.54
N GLY A 339 11.00 -3.86 -3.93
CA GLY A 339 9.65 -4.27 -3.51
C GLY A 339 8.73 -4.61 -4.68
N CYS A 340 8.93 -3.99 -5.86
CA CYS A 340 8.24 -4.37 -7.08
C CYS A 340 9.07 -5.35 -7.94
N HIS A 341 10.39 -5.13 -8.03
CA HIS A 341 11.30 -5.94 -8.84
C HIS A 341 11.88 -7.13 -8.06
N GLU A 342 11.02 -8.05 -7.64
CA GLU A 342 11.41 -9.24 -6.86
C GLU A 342 11.73 -10.46 -7.74
N LEU A 343 11.13 -10.54 -8.93
CA LEU A 343 11.24 -11.71 -9.80
C LEU A 343 12.53 -11.65 -10.62
N THR A 344 13.18 -12.79 -10.81
CA THR A 344 14.42 -12.88 -11.61
C THR A 344 14.16 -13.52 -12.96
N LYS A 345 14.85 -13.04 -13.99
CA LYS A 345 14.82 -13.61 -15.33
C LYS A 345 16.20 -13.51 -15.97
N GLN A 346 16.56 -14.52 -16.76
CA GLN A 346 17.73 -14.52 -17.62
C GLN A 346 17.44 -13.71 -18.90
N ILE A 347 18.30 -12.75 -19.22
CA ILE A 347 18.19 -11.95 -20.45
C ILE A 347 19.52 -12.07 -21.20
N ARG A 348 19.46 -12.23 -22.53
CA ARG A 348 20.67 -12.33 -23.35
C ARG A 348 21.57 -11.11 -23.12
N GLY A 349 22.81 -11.33 -22.67
CA GLY A 349 23.77 -10.28 -22.31
C GLY A 349 23.76 -9.87 -20.84
N HIS A 350 22.87 -10.42 -20.00
CA HIS A 350 22.81 -10.18 -18.56
C HIS A 350 22.50 -11.49 -17.81
N GLU A 351 23.42 -11.92 -16.95
CA GLU A 351 23.32 -13.20 -16.21
C GLU A 351 22.16 -13.24 -15.20
N GLN A 352 21.61 -12.11 -14.78
CA GLN A 352 20.34 -12.08 -14.03
C GLN A 352 19.76 -10.66 -14.04
N VAL A 353 18.49 -10.52 -14.41
CA VAL A 353 17.78 -9.23 -14.34
C VAL A 353 16.54 -9.39 -13.48
N ARG A 354 16.26 -8.39 -12.64
CA ARG A 354 15.03 -8.35 -11.84
C ARG A 354 13.92 -7.57 -12.54
N PHE A 355 12.71 -8.09 -12.48
CA PHE A 355 11.54 -7.48 -13.10
C PHE A 355 10.33 -7.48 -12.15
N ALA A 356 9.42 -6.52 -12.37
CA ALA A 356 8.12 -6.51 -11.72
C ALA A 356 7.13 -7.34 -12.53
N GLY A 357 6.48 -8.30 -11.86
CA GLY A 357 5.36 -9.06 -12.41
C GLY A 357 4.10 -8.85 -11.57
N GLU A 358 2.97 -9.41 -12.01
CA GLU A 358 1.72 -9.31 -11.23
C GLU A 358 1.90 -9.80 -9.80
N ALA A 359 2.60 -10.92 -9.59
CA ALA A 359 2.85 -11.48 -8.27
C ALA A 359 3.49 -10.47 -7.28
N SER A 360 4.37 -9.58 -7.76
CA SER A 360 4.97 -8.53 -6.94
C SER A 360 3.96 -7.48 -6.47
N CYS A 361 2.90 -7.24 -7.24
CA CYS A 361 1.84 -6.31 -6.84
C CYS A 361 0.90 -7.00 -5.83
N LEU A 362 0.60 -8.27 -6.05
CA LEU A 362 -0.33 -9.05 -5.22
C LEU A 362 0.22 -9.29 -3.80
N SER A 363 1.53 -9.31 -3.61
CA SER A 363 2.14 -9.45 -2.27
C SER A 363 1.79 -8.31 -1.32
N CYS A 364 1.51 -7.11 -1.84
CA CYS A 364 1.09 -5.95 -1.05
C CYS A 364 -0.41 -5.67 -1.12
N HIS A 365 -1.03 -5.91 -2.28
CA HIS A 365 -2.40 -5.47 -2.56
C HIS A 365 -3.44 -6.61 -2.60
N GLY A 366 -3.01 -7.87 -2.57
CA GLY A 366 -3.91 -9.02 -2.67
C GLY A 366 -4.50 -9.23 -4.08
N ILE A 367 -5.37 -10.24 -4.20
CA ILE A 367 -5.88 -10.74 -5.49
C ILE A 367 -6.76 -9.72 -6.25
N GLU A 368 -7.34 -8.74 -5.55
CA GLU A 368 -8.20 -7.72 -6.15
C GLU A 368 -7.45 -6.80 -7.14
N TYR A 369 -6.12 -6.75 -7.04
CA TYR A 369 -5.25 -5.93 -7.89
C TYR A 369 -4.69 -6.66 -9.11
N VAL A 370 -5.20 -7.86 -9.39
CA VAL A 370 -4.85 -8.58 -10.64
C VAL A 370 -5.18 -7.71 -11.87
N ASN A 371 -4.39 -7.83 -12.94
CA ASN A 371 -4.50 -7.05 -14.17
C ASN A 371 -4.19 -5.54 -14.09
N ILE A 372 -3.94 -4.95 -12.92
CA ILE A 372 -3.65 -3.51 -12.79
C ILE A 372 -2.35 -3.14 -13.53
N LEU A 373 -1.23 -3.78 -13.18
CA LEU A 373 0.07 -3.52 -13.80
C LEU A 373 0.06 -3.74 -15.34
N PRO A 374 -0.46 -4.88 -15.87
CA PRO A 374 -0.56 -5.05 -17.31
C PRO A 374 -1.42 -3.99 -18.00
N ALA A 375 -2.50 -3.53 -17.35
CA ALA A 375 -3.36 -2.49 -17.89
C ALA A 375 -2.62 -1.14 -17.95
N TRP A 376 -1.91 -0.78 -16.89
CA TRP A 376 -1.05 0.41 -16.85
C TRP A 376 -0.01 0.40 -17.97
N GLN A 377 0.73 -0.71 -18.10
CA GLN A 377 1.77 -0.85 -19.12
C GLN A 377 1.17 -0.71 -20.53
N ARG A 378 0.10 -1.45 -20.83
CA ARG A 378 -0.53 -1.41 -22.16
C ARG A 378 -1.05 -0.02 -22.52
N GLU A 379 -1.75 0.65 -21.60
CA GLU A 379 -2.37 1.94 -21.89
C GLU A 379 -1.33 3.06 -21.97
N MET A 380 -0.33 3.08 -21.10
CA MET A 380 0.75 4.06 -21.20
C MET A 380 1.57 3.88 -22.48
N ASP A 381 1.86 2.65 -22.87
CA ASP A 381 2.54 2.36 -24.13
C ASP A 381 1.69 2.77 -25.35
N ARG A 382 0.36 2.61 -25.29
CA ARG A 382 -0.56 3.09 -26.34
C ARG A 382 -0.50 4.60 -26.48
N LYS A 383 -0.60 5.33 -25.37
CA LYS A 383 -0.55 6.80 -25.36
C LYS A 383 0.79 7.32 -25.90
N LEU A 384 1.91 6.70 -25.49
CA LEU A 384 3.24 7.05 -25.99
C LEU A 384 3.37 6.82 -27.51
N ARG A 385 2.92 5.66 -28.01
CA ARG A 385 2.91 5.35 -29.46
C ARG A 385 2.03 6.29 -30.27
N ALA A 386 1.01 6.92 -29.67
CA ALA A 386 0.17 7.91 -30.33
C ALA A 386 0.85 9.29 -30.43
N VAL A 387 1.61 9.69 -29.41
CA VAL A 387 2.26 11.02 -29.32
C VAL A 387 3.58 11.06 -30.08
N GLU A 388 4.39 10.01 -30.02
CA GLU A 388 5.73 9.95 -30.61
C GLU A 388 5.77 10.29 -32.13
N PRO A 389 4.85 9.79 -32.98
CA PRO A 389 4.79 10.18 -34.40
C PRO A 389 4.50 11.66 -34.62
N ILE A 390 3.74 12.31 -33.74
CA ILE A 390 3.34 13.72 -33.84
C ILE A 390 4.57 14.61 -33.62
N VAL A 391 5.37 14.31 -32.60
CA VAL A 391 6.62 15.03 -32.32
C VAL A 391 7.57 14.91 -33.53
N ARG A 392 7.79 13.69 -34.03
CA ARG A 392 8.62 13.47 -35.22
C ARG A 392 8.14 14.20 -36.47
N ALA A 393 6.83 14.29 -36.68
CA ALA A 393 6.27 15.00 -37.83
C ALA A 393 6.47 16.52 -37.71
N ALA A 394 6.28 17.08 -36.52
CA ALA A 394 6.55 18.50 -36.25
C ALA A 394 8.03 18.84 -36.46
N GLU A 395 8.95 17.98 -36.01
CA GLU A 395 10.40 18.15 -36.22
C GLU A 395 10.78 18.13 -37.71
N ARG A 396 10.21 17.21 -38.49
CA ARG A 396 10.42 17.20 -39.95
C ARG A 396 9.89 18.48 -40.60
N SER A 397 8.75 19.00 -40.14
CA SER A 397 8.20 20.26 -40.63
C SER A 397 9.03 21.49 -40.24
N ALA A 398 9.67 21.45 -39.06
CA ALA A 398 10.54 22.52 -38.59
C ALA A 398 11.84 22.63 -39.39
N ALA A 399 12.35 21.51 -39.93
CA ALA A 399 13.55 21.50 -40.77
C ALA A 399 13.42 22.39 -42.03
N SER A 400 12.19 22.58 -42.52
CA SER A 400 11.84 23.44 -43.66
C SER A 400 11.41 24.87 -43.28
N GLY A 401 11.45 25.25 -42.00
CA GLY A 401 10.95 26.52 -41.48
C GLY A 401 11.88 27.74 -41.67
N ALA A 402 11.34 28.94 -41.45
CA ALA A 402 12.06 30.21 -41.58
C ALA A 402 13.20 30.37 -40.55
N GLN A 403 14.36 30.90 -40.97
CA GLN A 403 15.57 31.02 -40.13
C GLN A 403 15.39 31.84 -38.84
N GLY A 404 14.51 32.85 -38.82
CA GLY A 404 14.33 33.75 -37.67
C GLY A 404 13.61 33.16 -36.46
N THR A 405 12.79 32.12 -36.63
CA THR A 405 12.02 31.47 -35.54
C THR A 405 12.59 30.11 -35.16
N ARG A 406 13.70 29.71 -35.78
CA ARG A 406 14.29 28.37 -35.66
C ARG A 406 14.73 28.02 -34.25
N GLY A 407 15.38 28.94 -33.53
CA GLY A 407 15.86 28.71 -32.16
C GLY A 407 14.75 28.35 -31.16
N PRO A 408 13.70 29.18 -31.00
CA PRO A 408 12.57 28.87 -30.12
C PRO A 408 11.83 27.58 -30.50
N VAL A 409 11.64 27.33 -31.81
CA VAL A 409 10.97 26.11 -32.32
C VAL A 409 11.79 24.86 -32.00
N ASP A 410 13.10 24.88 -32.30
CA ASP A 410 14.00 23.75 -32.04
C ASP A 410 14.11 23.45 -30.54
N SER A 411 14.06 24.49 -29.69
CA SER A 411 14.02 24.33 -28.22
C SER A 411 12.75 23.60 -27.76
N LEU A 412 11.57 24.08 -28.16
CA LEU A 412 10.28 23.47 -27.77
C LEU A 412 10.15 22.02 -28.26
N LEU A 413 10.54 21.76 -29.52
CA LEU A 413 10.53 20.41 -30.07
C LEU A 413 11.60 19.51 -29.42
N GLY A 414 12.74 20.08 -29.02
CA GLY A 414 13.76 19.42 -28.20
C GLY A 414 13.18 18.93 -26.88
N LEU A 415 12.49 19.80 -26.12
CA LEU A 415 11.82 19.43 -24.87
C LEU A 415 10.75 18.35 -25.08
N ALA A 416 9.96 18.46 -26.15
CA ALA A 416 8.96 17.44 -26.50
C ALA A 416 9.61 16.07 -26.80
N ARG A 417 10.72 16.05 -27.54
CA ARG A 417 11.51 14.84 -27.83
C ARG A 417 12.12 14.24 -26.56
N GLU A 418 12.64 15.08 -25.68
CA GLU A 418 13.20 14.67 -24.39
C GLU A 418 12.14 14.00 -23.51
N ASN A 419 10.92 14.55 -23.44
CA ASN A 419 9.79 13.92 -22.75
C ASN A 419 9.47 12.53 -23.31
N VAL A 420 9.36 12.40 -24.64
CA VAL A 420 9.09 11.11 -25.30
C VAL A 420 10.18 10.09 -24.96
N GLY A 421 11.45 10.44 -25.15
CA GLY A 421 12.57 9.55 -24.83
C GLY A 421 12.69 9.23 -23.33
N PHE A 422 12.32 10.17 -22.46
CA PHE A 422 12.26 9.97 -21.02
C PHE A 422 11.19 8.94 -20.65
N LEU A 423 10.00 9.01 -21.23
CA LEU A 423 8.93 8.04 -21.01
C LEU A 423 9.22 6.67 -21.64
N GLU A 424 9.89 6.62 -22.79
CA GLU A 424 10.31 5.36 -23.42
C GLU A 424 11.28 4.56 -22.54
N ARG A 425 12.26 5.23 -21.93
CA ARG A 425 13.23 4.60 -21.01
C ARG A 425 12.64 4.40 -19.63
N GLY A 426 11.94 5.42 -19.14
CA GLY A 426 11.34 5.47 -17.82
C GLY A 426 10.18 4.51 -17.65
N LYS A 427 9.47 4.12 -18.72
CA LYS A 427 8.27 3.27 -18.70
C LYS A 427 7.15 3.87 -17.83
N GLY A 428 6.07 4.33 -18.47
CA GLY A 428 4.97 5.05 -17.83
C GLY A 428 4.37 4.40 -16.58
N ALA A 429 4.43 3.08 -16.45
CA ALA A 429 3.94 2.35 -15.27
C ALA A 429 4.63 2.72 -13.94
N HIS A 430 5.86 3.29 -13.96
CA HIS A 430 6.48 3.78 -12.73
C HIS A 430 5.77 5.01 -12.15
N ASN A 431 5.05 5.79 -12.96
CA ASN A 431 4.24 6.91 -12.50
C ASN A 431 3.21 7.30 -13.58
N ILE A 432 2.06 6.61 -13.60
CA ILE A 432 1.08 6.77 -14.68
C ILE A 432 0.45 8.17 -14.73
N GLY A 433 0.27 8.84 -13.60
CA GLY A 433 -0.27 10.20 -13.53
C GLY A 433 0.69 11.22 -14.13
N TYR A 434 1.94 11.22 -13.65
CA TYR A 434 2.97 12.12 -14.16
C TYR A 434 3.28 11.83 -15.64
N ALA A 435 3.32 10.56 -16.03
CA ALA A 435 3.56 10.17 -17.41
C ALA A 435 2.43 10.63 -18.37
N ASP A 436 1.16 10.56 -17.95
CA ASP A 436 0.04 11.11 -18.74
C ASP A 436 0.15 12.63 -18.89
N ASN A 437 0.48 13.33 -17.80
CA ASN A 437 0.69 14.78 -17.80
C ASN A 437 1.85 15.19 -18.72
N LEU A 438 2.94 14.43 -18.73
CA LEU A 438 4.07 14.65 -19.65
C LEU A 438 3.69 14.46 -21.13
N LEU A 439 2.85 13.47 -21.45
CA LEU A 439 2.36 13.27 -22.81
C LEU A 439 1.46 14.42 -23.27
N ARG A 440 0.61 14.95 -22.38
CA ARG A 440 -0.22 16.14 -22.65
C ARG A 440 0.64 17.39 -22.85
N ALA A 441 1.57 17.64 -21.94
CA ALA A 441 2.53 18.75 -22.03
C ALA A 441 3.38 18.66 -23.30
N THR A 442 3.74 17.46 -23.75
CA THR A 442 4.46 17.23 -25.02
C THR A 442 3.65 17.70 -26.22
N LEU A 443 2.33 17.44 -26.25
CA LEU A 443 1.47 17.94 -27.32
C LEU A 443 1.33 19.46 -27.27
N ASP A 444 1.28 20.06 -26.09
CA ASP A 444 1.21 21.52 -25.94
C ASP A 444 2.50 22.20 -26.40
N LEU A 445 3.67 21.64 -26.07
CA LEU A 445 4.97 22.09 -26.59
C LEU A 445 5.02 22.03 -28.13
N VAL A 446 4.51 20.95 -28.73
CA VAL A 446 4.43 20.82 -30.20
C VAL A 446 3.47 21.85 -30.81
N ARG A 447 2.28 22.05 -30.23
CA ARG A 447 1.32 23.07 -30.70
C ARG A 447 1.93 24.46 -30.64
N GLU A 448 2.64 24.76 -29.56
CA GLU A 448 3.30 26.05 -29.39
C GLU A 448 4.43 26.25 -30.40
N ALA A 449 5.25 25.21 -30.64
CA ALA A 449 6.30 25.25 -31.66
C ALA A 449 5.73 25.48 -33.07
N VAL A 450 4.65 24.79 -33.42
CA VAL A 450 3.94 24.97 -34.70
C VAL A 450 3.40 26.40 -34.84
N ARG A 451 2.80 26.94 -33.77
CA ARG A 451 2.21 28.29 -33.73
C ARG A 451 3.27 29.38 -33.89
N ILE A 452 4.36 29.34 -33.11
CA ILE A 452 5.45 30.32 -33.17
C ILE A 452 6.22 30.20 -34.49
N GLY A 453 6.51 28.98 -34.91
CA GLY A 453 7.25 28.69 -36.14
C GLY A 453 6.46 28.92 -37.41
N LYS A 454 5.13 29.10 -37.32
CA LYS A 454 4.20 29.07 -38.46
C LYS A 454 4.45 27.87 -39.37
N LEU A 455 4.66 26.70 -38.74
CA LEU A 455 5.04 25.49 -39.45
C LEU A 455 3.88 25.00 -40.33
N PRO A 456 4.15 24.49 -41.54
CA PRO A 456 3.13 23.88 -42.42
C PRO A 456 2.72 22.48 -41.92
N TYR A 457 2.36 22.37 -40.64
CA TYR A 457 1.97 21.14 -39.98
C TYR A 457 0.75 21.38 -39.10
N ALA A 458 -0.34 20.68 -39.39
CA ALA A 458 -1.51 20.68 -38.52
C ALA A 458 -1.34 19.57 -37.48
N VAL A 459 -1.18 19.97 -36.20
CA VAL A 459 -1.07 19.00 -35.10
C VAL A 459 -2.39 18.22 -35.00
N PRO A 460 -2.40 16.89 -35.20
CA PRO A 460 -3.63 16.12 -35.12
C PRO A 460 -4.17 16.12 -33.70
N THR A 461 -5.50 16.17 -33.57
CA THR A 461 -6.17 15.92 -32.30
C THR A 461 -6.15 14.42 -32.05
N ILE A 462 -5.57 14.00 -30.91
CA ILE A 462 -5.53 12.60 -30.51
C ILE A 462 -6.18 12.42 -29.15
N ASP A 463 -6.73 11.23 -28.96
CA ASP A 463 -7.44 10.85 -27.74
C ASP A 463 -6.50 10.12 -26.76
N LEU A 464 -6.14 10.86 -25.70
CA LEU A 464 -5.41 10.36 -24.53
C LEU A 464 -6.34 9.93 -23.38
N GLY A 465 -7.65 9.97 -23.58
CA GLY A 465 -8.66 9.71 -22.54
C GLY A 465 -8.73 10.83 -21.49
N PRO A 466 -9.43 10.59 -20.38
CA PRO A 466 -9.43 11.50 -19.24
C PRO A 466 -8.03 11.65 -18.63
N ASN A 467 -7.77 12.78 -17.97
CA ASN A 467 -6.50 13.00 -17.28
C ASN A 467 -6.36 11.98 -16.14
N VAL A 468 -5.29 11.17 -16.18
CA VAL A 468 -5.05 10.14 -15.18
C VAL A 468 -4.70 10.77 -13.83
N GLY A 469 -3.89 11.84 -13.84
CA GLY A 469 -3.49 12.60 -12.66
C GLY A 469 -4.66 13.16 -11.83
N GLU A 470 -5.77 13.46 -12.50
CA GLU A 470 -6.95 14.09 -11.89
C GLU A 470 -8.08 13.08 -11.59
N ASN A 471 -7.95 11.83 -12.05
CA ASN A 471 -8.98 10.81 -11.90
C ASN A 471 -8.50 9.67 -10.99
N VAL A 472 -8.97 9.68 -9.74
CA VAL A 472 -8.63 8.68 -8.72
C VAL A 472 -8.95 7.23 -9.14
N CYS A 473 -10.00 7.02 -9.93
CA CYS A 473 -10.36 5.68 -10.40
C CYS A 473 -9.36 5.18 -11.45
N LEU A 474 -8.93 6.04 -12.37
CA LEU A 474 -7.97 5.70 -13.41
C LEU A 474 -6.53 5.57 -12.90
N GLN A 475 -6.23 6.09 -11.71
CA GLN A 475 -4.97 5.79 -11.02
C GLN A 475 -4.83 4.31 -10.68
N CYS A 476 -5.92 3.53 -10.68
CA CYS A 476 -5.88 2.08 -10.53
C CYS A 476 -6.42 1.38 -11.80
N HIS A 477 -7.63 1.73 -12.23
CA HIS A 477 -8.34 1.06 -13.33
C HIS A 477 -8.05 1.64 -14.72
N LEU A 478 -6.81 2.05 -14.99
CA LEU A 478 -6.43 2.61 -16.29
C LEU A 478 -6.75 1.64 -17.44
N GLY A 479 -7.44 2.14 -18.47
CA GLY A 479 -7.88 1.37 -19.63
C GLY A 479 -9.31 0.81 -19.50
N ILE A 480 -9.95 0.88 -18.32
CA ILE A 480 -11.35 0.47 -18.14
C ILE A 480 -12.30 1.37 -18.92
N GLU A 481 -11.94 2.65 -19.09
CA GLU A 481 -12.69 3.66 -19.82
C GLU A 481 -12.83 3.32 -21.31
N ARG A 482 -12.08 2.35 -21.81
CA ARG A 482 -12.16 1.86 -23.20
C ARG A 482 -12.75 0.46 -23.33
N ARG A 483 -13.17 -0.16 -22.22
CA ARG A 483 -13.70 -1.52 -22.25
C ARG A 483 -15.15 -1.58 -22.71
N THR A 484 -15.46 -2.65 -23.43
CA THR A 484 -16.83 -3.04 -23.74
C THR A 484 -17.21 -4.23 -22.85
N VAL A 485 -18.35 -4.12 -22.16
CA VAL A 485 -18.83 -5.13 -21.20
C VAL A 485 -20.32 -5.43 -21.43
N PRO A 486 -20.79 -6.65 -21.13
CA PRO A 486 -22.22 -6.91 -21.05
C PRO A 486 -22.82 -6.22 -19.82
N PHE A 487 -23.94 -5.53 -20.00
CA PHE A 487 -24.67 -4.85 -18.93
C PHE A 487 -26.17 -4.82 -19.26
N ALA A 488 -27.00 -5.27 -18.31
CA ALA A 488 -28.48 -5.32 -18.46
C ALA A 488 -28.97 -5.95 -19.78
N GLY A 489 -28.36 -7.05 -20.22
CA GLY A 489 -28.72 -7.77 -21.45
C GLY A 489 -28.26 -7.08 -22.74
N ARG A 490 -27.39 -6.06 -22.65
CA ARG A 490 -26.86 -5.30 -23.80
C ARG A 490 -25.36 -5.15 -23.72
N THR A 491 -24.76 -4.76 -24.83
CA THR A 491 -23.35 -4.40 -24.89
C THR A 491 -23.16 -2.93 -24.47
N PHE A 492 -22.49 -2.69 -23.35
CA PHE A 492 -22.12 -1.35 -22.89
C PHE A 492 -20.67 -1.04 -23.26
N ASN A 493 -20.47 0.07 -23.98
CA ASN A 493 -19.15 0.51 -24.42
C ASN A 493 -18.74 1.72 -23.58
N HIS A 494 -17.74 1.58 -22.71
CA HIS A 494 -17.25 2.67 -21.87
C HIS A 494 -16.66 3.80 -22.69
N GLU A 495 -15.96 3.50 -23.80
CA GLU A 495 -15.25 4.51 -24.59
C GLU A 495 -16.19 5.60 -25.09
N ARG A 496 -17.36 5.21 -25.60
CA ARG A 496 -18.39 6.16 -26.05
C ARG A 496 -18.91 7.06 -24.93
N HIS A 497 -18.94 6.58 -23.70
CA HIS A 497 -19.54 7.31 -22.58
C HIS A 497 -18.50 8.11 -21.79
N VAL A 498 -17.39 7.48 -21.41
CA VAL A 498 -16.36 8.07 -20.56
C VAL A 498 -15.37 8.89 -21.37
N VAL A 499 -15.00 8.43 -22.57
CA VAL A 499 -13.96 9.09 -23.39
C VAL A 499 -14.57 10.08 -24.37
N VAL A 500 -15.58 9.66 -25.14
CA VAL A 500 -16.20 10.52 -26.17
C VAL A 500 -17.21 11.50 -25.58
N ALA A 501 -18.03 11.05 -24.63
CA ALA A 501 -19.05 11.90 -23.99
C ALA A 501 -18.60 12.51 -22.65
N GLU A 502 -17.35 12.25 -22.22
CA GLU A 502 -16.72 12.82 -21.02
C GLU A 502 -17.56 12.64 -19.73
N ILE A 503 -18.30 11.53 -19.64
CA ILE A 503 -19.12 11.22 -18.46
C ILE A 503 -18.21 10.73 -17.32
N ALA A 504 -18.30 11.39 -16.17
CA ALA A 504 -17.60 10.99 -14.96
C ALA A 504 -18.01 9.58 -14.50
N CYS A 505 -17.04 8.79 -14.04
CA CYS A 505 -17.27 7.42 -13.58
C CYS A 505 -18.34 7.34 -12.48
N THR A 506 -18.39 8.35 -11.61
CA THR A 506 -19.33 8.44 -10.48
C THR A 506 -20.78 8.65 -10.87
N ASN A 507 -21.07 8.92 -12.16
CA ASN A 507 -22.44 9.00 -12.65
C ASN A 507 -23.06 7.60 -12.83
N CYS A 508 -22.23 6.56 -12.91
CA CYS A 508 -22.67 5.18 -13.07
C CYS A 508 -22.12 4.23 -12.00
N HIS A 509 -21.09 4.66 -11.27
CA HIS A 509 -20.44 3.91 -10.20
C HIS A 509 -20.44 4.71 -8.89
N THR A 510 -20.34 4.05 -7.75
CA THR A 510 -20.11 4.73 -6.46
C THR A 510 -18.73 5.40 -6.41
N SER A 511 -18.52 6.25 -5.42
CA SER A 511 -17.21 6.85 -5.14
C SER A 511 -16.21 5.79 -4.64
N MET A 512 -14.95 6.21 -4.43
CA MET A 512 -13.90 5.35 -3.88
C MET A 512 -14.26 4.79 -2.49
N GLU A 513 -15.02 5.53 -1.68
CA GLU A 513 -15.46 5.06 -0.34
C GLU A 513 -16.24 3.75 -0.39
N ASP A 514 -16.95 3.49 -1.50
CA ASP A 514 -17.64 2.23 -1.76
C ASP A 514 -17.15 1.55 -3.05
N HIS A 515 -15.88 1.79 -3.40
CA HIS A 515 -15.09 1.16 -4.47
C HIS A 515 -15.84 0.92 -5.80
N GLY A 516 -16.60 1.90 -6.28
CA GLY A 516 -17.09 1.89 -7.66
C GLY A 516 -18.16 0.84 -8.00
N LYS A 517 -19.01 0.43 -7.05
CA LYS A 517 -20.21 -0.38 -7.34
C LYS A 517 -21.12 0.30 -8.35
N THR A 518 -21.69 -0.46 -9.28
CA THR A 518 -22.60 0.09 -10.29
C THR A 518 -23.91 0.57 -9.64
N VAL A 519 -24.25 1.86 -9.83
CA VAL A 519 -25.48 2.47 -9.30
C VAL A 519 -26.62 2.52 -10.32
N VAL A 520 -26.31 2.37 -11.61
CA VAL A 520 -27.31 2.21 -12.67
C VAL A 520 -27.86 0.78 -12.62
N GLY A 521 -29.11 0.62 -12.20
CA GLY A 521 -29.70 -0.70 -11.90
C GLY A 521 -30.52 -1.36 -13.01
N SER A 522 -30.85 -0.64 -14.09
CA SER A 522 -31.65 -1.18 -15.20
C SER A 522 -31.42 -0.44 -16.51
N GLY A 523 -31.81 -1.04 -17.64
CA GLY A 523 -31.81 -0.37 -18.94
C GLY A 523 -32.68 0.89 -19.00
N ALA A 524 -33.64 1.05 -18.07
CA ALA A 524 -34.42 2.28 -17.94
C ALA A 524 -33.57 3.44 -17.41
N ALA A 525 -32.50 3.18 -16.65
CA ALA A 525 -31.57 4.25 -16.24
C ALA A 525 -30.79 4.85 -17.43
N CYS A 526 -30.72 4.15 -18.57
CA CYS A 526 -30.09 4.67 -19.78
C CYS A 526 -30.94 5.73 -20.47
N SER A 527 -32.27 5.70 -20.31
CA SER A 527 -33.19 6.58 -21.04
C SER A 527 -33.05 8.05 -20.63
N SER A 528 -32.65 8.33 -19.38
CA SER A 528 -32.43 9.70 -18.88
C SER A 528 -31.40 10.49 -19.69
N CYS A 529 -30.41 9.81 -20.28
CA CYS A 529 -29.42 10.43 -21.17
C CYS A 529 -29.70 10.16 -22.66
N HIS A 530 -30.12 8.93 -23.01
CA HIS A 530 -30.26 8.50 -24.41
C HIS A 530 -31.60 8.84 -25.07
N HIS A 531 -32.66 9.14 -24.32
CA HIS A 531 -33.92 9.63 -24.89
C HIS A 531 -33.99 11.17 -25.00
N SER A 532 -32.89 11.89 -24.78
CA SER A 532 -32.87 13.34 -24.94
C SER A 532 -33.19 13.75 -26.39
N ALA A 533 -34.00 14.80 -26.57
CA ALA A 533 -34.59 15.23 -27.86
C ALA A 533 -33.59 15.69 -28.94
N THR A 534 -32.27 15.56 -28.70
CA THR A 534 -31.23 16.21 -29.50
C THR A 534 -30.84 15.43 -30.76
N ARG A 535 -31.14 14.12 -30.88
CA ARG A 535 -30.99 13.35 -32.14
C ARG A 535 -31.98 12.17 -32.23
N PRO A 536 -32.66 11.93 -33.37
CA PRO A 536 -33.44 10.72 -33.58
C PRO A 536 -32.53 9.49 -33.47
N LYS A 537 -32.92 8.53 -32.64
CA LYS A 537 -32.28 7.20 -32.56
C LYS A 537 -33.23 6.16 -33.13
N ASP A 538 -32.68 5.13 -33.77
CA ASP A 538 -33.46 3.94 -34.14
C ASP A 538 -33.87 3.21 -32.85
N CYS A 539 -35.17 3.24 -32.53
CA CYS A 539 -35.74 2.65 -31.33
C CYS A 539 -35.46 1.14 -31.23
N SER A 540 -35.32 0.45 -32.37
CA SER A 540 -35.03 -0.99 -32.42
C SER A 540 -33.62 -1.36 -31.95
N THR A 541 -32.70 -0.38 -31.89
CA THR A 541 -31.38 -0.55 -31.27
C THR A 541 -31.48 -0.88 -29.77
N CYS A 542 -32.60 -0.49 -29.16
CA CYS A 542 -32.81 -0.56 -27.73
C CYS A 542 -34.07 -1.35 -27.35
N HIS A 543 -35.16 -1.27 -28.08
CA HIS A 543 -36.40 -1.95 -27.72
C HIS A 543 -36.62 -3.19 -28.59
N ALA A 544 -37.09 -4.27 -27.95
CA ALA A 544 -37.36 -5.52 -28.64
C ALA A 544 -38.71 -5.45 -29.37
N GLY A 545 -38.70 -5.75 -30.67
CA GLY A 545 -39.87 -5.85 -31.53
C GLY A 545 -39.78 -4.97 -32.78
N PRO A 546 -40.77 -5.04 -33.68
CA PRO A 546 -40.73 -4.34 -34.98
C PRO A 546 -40.56 -2.83 -34.78
N GLN A 547 -39.50 -2.25 -35.35
CA GLN A 547 -39.15 -0.82 -35.22
C GLN A 547 -39.00 -0.33 -33.76
N GLY A 548 -38.76 -1.23 -32.81
CA GLY A 548 -38.68 -0.92 -31.38
C GLY A 548 -40.02 -0.92 -30.63
N ALA A 549 -41.11 -1.34 -31.26
CA ALA A 549 -42.41 -1.45 -30.60
C ALA A 549 -42.56 -2.78 -29.83
N PRO A 550 -43.18 -2.79 -28.64
CA PRO A 550 -43.44 -4.02 -27.89
C PRO A 550 -44.25 -5.04 -28.70
N VAL A 551 -43.83 -6.31 -28.64
CA VAL A 551 -44.54 -7.43 -29.30
C VAL A 551 -45.81 -7.79 -28.53
N ALA A 552 -45.75 -7.77 -27.20
CA ALA A 552 -46.90 -8.02 -26.35
C ALA A 552 -47.80 -6.77 -26.28
N PRO A 553 -49.14 -6.94 -26.20
CA PRO A 553 -50.04 -5.85 -25.89
C PRO A 553 -49.66 -5.18 -24.56
N VAL A 554 -49.73 -3.85 -24.50
CA VAL A 554 -49.50 -3.07 -23.27
C VAL A 554 -50.83 -2.73 -22.66
N GLU A 555 -51.01 -3.04 -21.37
CA GLU A 555 -52.25 -2.74 -20.65
C GLU A 555 -52.40 -1.24 -20.42
N HIS A 556 -53.57 -0.69 -20.79
CA HIS A 556 -53.94 0.70 -20.56
C HIS A 556 -55.30 0.77 -19.84
N ALA A 557 -55.66 1.95 -19.33
CA ALA A 557 -56.93 2.20 -18.65
C ALA A 557 -58.18 1.89 -19.52
N VAL A 558 -58.02 1.82 -20.85
CA VAL A 558 -59.10 1.50 -21.81
C VAL A 558 -58.99 0.07 -22.39
N GLY A 559 -58.05 -0.74 -21.90
CA GLY A 559 -57.81 -2.11 -22.34
C GLY A 559 -56.40 -2.36 -22.89
N ALA A 560 -56.15 -3.60 -23.34
CA ALA A 560 -54.87 -4.02 -23.89
C ALA A 560 -54.61 -3.39 -25.28
N PHE A 561 -53.49 -2.68 -25.43
CA PHE A 561 -53.12 -2.00 -26.67
C PHE A 561 -52.05 -2.79 -27.45
N PRO A 562 -52.37 -3.39 -28.62
CA PRO A 562 -51.39 -4.05 -29.47
C PRO A 562 -50.66 -3.06 -30.39
N HIS A 563 -49.33 -3.01 -30.33
CA HIS A 563 -48.55 -2.08 -31.16
C HIS A 563 -48.40 -2.53 -32.62
N ALA A 564 -48.40 -3.84 -32.90
CA ALA A 564 -48.10 -4.39 -34.23
C ALA A 564 -49.00 -3.88 -35.37
N PRO A 565 -50.34 -3.77 -35.21
CA PRO A 565 -51.21 -3.22 -36.26
C PRO A 565 -50.90 -1.76 -36.58
N HIS A 566 -50.56 -0.96 -35.56
CA HIS A 566 -50.28 0.47 -35.69
C HIS A 566 -48.94 0.73 -36.37
N VAL A 567 -47.91 -0.05 -36.03
CA VAL A 567 -46.62 -0.02 -36.72
C VAL A 567 -46.77 -0.46 -38.18
N THR A 568 -47.59 -1.49 -38.44
CA THR A 568 -47.87 -1.98 -39.81
C THR A 568 -48.63 -0.95 -40.64
N ALA A 569 -49.52 -0.18 -40.02
CA ALA A 569 -50.23 0.94 -40.63
C ALA A 569 -49.34 2.19 -40.85
N GLY A 570 -48.07 2.15 -40.42
CA GLY A 570 -47.10 3.23 -40.64
C GLY A 570 -47.27 4.43 -39.70
N LEU A 571 -47.95 4.28 -38.56
CA LEU A 571 -48.04 5.36 -37.58
C LEU A 571 -46.67 5.63 -36.96
N PRO A 572 -46.18 6.89 -36.95
CA PRO A 572 -44.94 7.22 -36.26
C PRO A 572 -45.15 7.13 -34.75
N CYS A 573 -44.15 6.60 -34.03
CA CYS A 573 -44.22 6.44 -32.57
C CYS A 573 -44.56 7.76 -31.84
N GLY A 574 -44.09 8.91 -32.37
CA GLY A 574 -44.37 10.25 -31.84
C GLY A 574 -45.84 10.70 -31.92
N ALA A 575 -46.69 9.97 -32.67
CA ALA A 575 -48.13 10.21 -32.64
C ALA A 575 -48.76 9.82 -31.30
N CYS A 576 -48.14 8.88 -30.59
CA CYS A 576 -48.62 8.39 -29.29
C CYS A 576 -47.61 8.58 -28.16
N HIS A 577 -46.34 8.85 -28.45
CA HIS A 577 -45.30 8.96 -27.42
C HIS A 577 -44.63 10.33 -27.43
N GLN A 578 -44.59 11.00 -26.28
CA GLN A 578 -43.90 12.28 -26.12
C GLN A 578 -42.45 12.07 -25.62
N PRO A 579 -41.42 12.56 -26.34
CA PRO A 579 -40.04 12.56 -25.85
C PRO A 579 -39.88 13.48 -24.62
N PRO A 580 -38.91 13.22 -23.72
CA PRO A 580 -37.93 12.14 -23.72
C PRO A 580 -38.40 10.85 -23.01
N ALA A 581 -39.45 10.92 -22.19
CA ALA A 581 -39.93 9.74 -21.47
C ALA A 581 -40.57 8.68 -22.40
N MET A 582 -40.93 9.09 -23.63
CA MET A 582 -41.76 8.31 -24.55
C MET A 582 -43.06 7.90 -23.84
N ASP A 583 -43.64 8.82 -23.06
CA ASP A 583 -44.91 8.58 -22.37
C ASP A 583 -46.08 8.76 -23.34
N ALA A 584 -47.12 7.96 -23.13
CA ALA A 584 -48.39 8.06 -23.86
C ALA A 584 -49.51 8.63 -22.99
N THR A 585 -49.17 9.19 -21.83
CA THR A 585 -50.15 9.63 -20.82
C THR A 585 -51.01 10.82 -21.26
N SER A 586 -50.54 11.57 -22.25
CA SER A 586 -51.26 12.70 -22.84
C SER A 586 -52.08 12.35 -24.09
N VAL A 587 -52.07 11.08 -24.51
CA VAL A 587 -52.80 10.64 -25.70
C VAL A 587 -54.24 10.32 -25.36
N ASP A 588 -55.16 11.12 -25.89
CA ASP A 588 -56.57 10.76 -25.91
C ASP A 588 -56.81 9.69 -26.97
N CYS A 589 -56.85 8.43 -26.54
CA CYS A 589 -57.10 7.28 -27.41
C CYS A 589 -58.45 7.41 -28.14
N ALA A 590 -59.43 8.10 -27.53
CA ALA A 590 -60.75 8.31 -28.12
C ALA A 590 -60.66 9.18 -29.37
N GLN A 591 -59.82 10.21 -29.43
CA GLN A 591 -59.72 11.08 -30.61
C GLN A 591 -59.29 10.36 -31.90
N CYS A 592 -58.41 9.35 -31.80
CA CYS A 592 -58.01 8.55 -32.97
C CYS A 592 -59.00 7.43 -33.29
N HIS A 593 -59.61 6.81 -32.29
CA HIS A 593 -60.62 5.76 -32.50
C HIS A 593 -61.97 6.35 -32.96
N ASP A 594 -62.29 7.58 -32.55
CA ASP A 594 -63.41 8.37 -33.05
C ASP A 594 -63.19 8.79 -34.51
N ALA A 595 -61.93 8.91 -34.96
CA ALA A 595 -61.58 9.14 -36.36
C ALA A 595 -61.96 7.92 -37.25
N HIS A 596 -61.80 6.71 -36.72
CA HIS A 596 -62.29 5.47 -37.36
C HIS A 596 -63.83 5.38 -37.33
N HIS A 597 -64.50 6.11 -36.43
CA HIS A 597 -65.96 6.19 -36.33
C HIS A 597 -66.55 7.43 -37.00
N GLN A 598 -65.76 8.20 -37.75
CA GLN A 598 -66.27 9.31 -38.54
C GLN A 598 -67.21 8.78 -39.63
N PRO A 599 -68.27 9.52 -39.99
CA PRO A 599 -69.22 9.14 -41.04
C PRO A 599 -68.56 8.82 -42.40
N GLU A 600 -67.31 9.24 -42.60
CA GLU A 600 -66.52 9.05 -43.82
C GLU A 600 -65.75 7.72 -43.83
N ALA A 601 -65.34 7.21 -42.65
CA ALA A 601 -64.65 5.94 -42.48
C ALA A 601 -65.65 4.86 -42.07
N THR A 602 -66.46 4.40 -43.03
CA THR A 602 -67.50 3.41 -42.74
C THR A 602 -67.08 2.01 -43.13
N CYS A 603 -67.56 0.99 -42.40
CA CYS A 603 -67.37 -0.42 -42.75
C CYS A 603 -67.81 -0.73 -44.20
N VAL A 604 -68.68 0.12 -44.77
CA VAL A 604 -69.20 0.04 -46.15
C VAL A 604 -68.16 0.38 -47.23
N SER A 605 -67.05 1.00 -46.85
CA SER A 605 -65.91 1.20 -47.77
C SER A 605 -65.30 -0.14 -48.23
N CYS A 606 -65.47 -1.22 -47.45
CA CYS A 606 -65.08 -2.58 -47.82
C CYS A 606 -66.25 -3.61 -47.81
N HIS A 607 -67.30 -3.41 -47.00
CA HIS A 607 -68.47 -4.31 -46.89
C HIS A 607 -69.73 -3.67 -47.50
N ARG A 608 -69.95 -3.90 -48.80
CA ARG A 608 -70.93 -3.16 -49.63
C ARG A 608 -72.43 -3.40 -49.35
N GLU A 609 -72.84 -4.32 -48.46
CA GLU A 609 -74.26 -4.65 -48.27
C GLU A 609 -74.75 -4.73 -46.80
N GLY A 610 -74.32 -3.79 -45.95
CA GLY A 610 -75.08 -3.31 -44.76
C GLY A 610 -75.47 -4.31 -43.65
N VAL A 611 -74.86 -4.18 -42.46
CA VAL A 611 -75.25 -4.96 -41.26
C VAL A 611 -76.45 -4.30 -40.54
N LYS A 612 -77.57 -5.04 -40.36
CA LYS A 612 -78.77 -4.54 -39.63
C LYS A 612 -78.49 -4.40 -38.12
N ALA A 613 -79.01 -3.31 -37.54
CA ALA A 613 -78.78 -2.84 -36.17
C ALA A 613 -79.51 -3.64 -35.06
N LYS A 614 -79.22 -4.94 -34.91
CA LYS A 614 -79.74 -5.75 -33.79
C LYS A 614 -78.69 -6.35 -32.87
N HIS A 615 -77.41 -6.07 -33.12
CA HIS A 615 -76.32 -6.46 -32.22
C HIS A 615 -75.47 -5.22 -31.93
N ASP A 616 -75.08 -5.08 -30.66
CA ASP A 616 -74.11 -4.07 -30.25
C ASP A 616 -72.77 -4.37 -30.94
N ARG A 617 -72.20 -3.34 -31.56
CA ARG A 617 -70.99 -3.42 -32.40
C ARG A 617 -69.73 -3.74 -31.60
N SER A 618 -69.78 -3.65 -30.27
CA SER A 618 -68.70 -4.03 -29.36
C SER A 618 -68.40 -5.54 -29.32
N PHE A 619 -69.27 -6.39 -29.88
CA PHE A 619 -69.16 -7.86 -29.82
C PHE A 619 -68.75 -8.54 -31.14
N ALA A 620 -68.17 -7.83 -32.10
CA ALA A 620 -67.66 -8.45 -33.31
C ALA A 620 -66.55 -9.47 -32.98
N HIS A 621 -66.60 -10.66 -33.59
CA HIS A 621 -65.65 -11.80 -33.49
C HIS A 621 -65.95 -12.90 -32.43
N LEU A 622 -67.15 -12.97 -31.86
CA LEU A 622 -67.58 -14.10 -31.03
C LEU A 622 -68.42 -15.13 -31.82
N GLN A 623 -68.30 -16.42 -31.49
CA GLN A 623 -69.11 -17.50 -32.07
C GLN A 623 -70.55 -17.45 -31.52
N CYS A 624 -71.54 -17.89 -32.31
CA CYS A 624 -72.95 -17.84 -31.92
C CYS A 624 -73.24 -18.55 -30.58
N SER A 625 -72.56 -19.67 -30.32
CA SER A 625 -72.65 -20.45 -29.08
C SER A 625 -72.17 -19.69 -27.84
N GLN A 626 -71.28 -18.71 -28.00
CA GLN A 626 -70.72 -17.93 -26.90
C GLN A 626 -71.71 -16.92 -26.31
N CYS A 627 -72.76 -16.54 -27.06
CA CYS A 627 -73.80 -15.63 -26.58
C CYS A 627 -75.17 -16.30 -26.38
N HIS A 628 -75.50 -17.35 -27.15
CA HIS A 628 -76.81 -18.01 -27.10
C HIS A 628 -76.82 -19.38 -26.39
N GLY A 629 -75.65 -19.87 -25.96
CA GLY A 629 -75.50 -21.12 -25.21
C GLY A 629 -76.03 -22.35 -25.95
N ASP A 630 -76.55 -23.34 -25.21
CA ASP A 630 -77.00 -24.64 -25.73
C ASP A 630 -78.14 -24.55 -26.77
N LYS A 631 -78.82 -23.40 -26.86
CA LYS A 631 -79.94 -23.18 -27.79
C LYS A 631 -79.52 -23.12 -29.26
N VAL A 632 -78.22 -22.91 -29.52
CA VAL A 632 -77.65 -22.91 -30.88
C VAL A 632 -76.59 -24.01 -31.06
N ALA A 633 -76.44 -24.90 -30.07
CA ALA A 633 -75.55 -26.04 -30.16
C ALA A 633 -76.01 -26.99 -31.28
N GLY A 634 -75.13 -27.26 -32.25
CA GLY A 634 -75.41 -28.12 -33.40
C GLY A 634 -75.87 -27.40 -34.68
N VAL A 635 -75.98 -26.07 -34.68
CA VAL A 635 -76.21 -25.30 -35.92
C VAL A 635 -74.88 -25.15 -36.67
N THR A 636 -74.59 -26.10 -37.56
CA THR A 636 -73.33 -26.15 -38.35
C THR A 636 -73.52 -25.70 -39.80
N LYS A 637 -74.75 -25.41 -40.22
CA LYS A 637 -75.07 -24.97 -41.58
C LYS A 637 -76.10 -23.86 -41.58
N TRP A 638 -75.99 -22.96 -42.55
CA TRP A 638 -77.04 -22.00 -42.85
C TRP A 638 -78.24 -22.76 -43.41
N THR A 639 -79.40 -22.54 -42.82
CA THR A 639 -80.68 -23.03 -43.35
C THR A 639 -81.63 -21.87 -43.49
N ARG A 640 -82.65 -22.00 -44.35
CA ARG A 640 -83.70 -20.98 -44.49
C ARG A 640 -84.25 -20.53 -43.12
N GLN A 641 -84.50 -21.46 -42.21
CA GLN A 641 -85.03 -21.17 -40.87
C GLN A 641 -84.05 -20.33 -40.03
N VAL A 642 -82.75 -20.57 -40.13
CA VAL A 642 -81.71 -19.75 -39.49
C VAL A 642 -81.66 -18.37 -40.14
N CYS A 643 -81.66 -18.30 -41.47
CA CYS A 643 -81.59 -17.04 -42.21
C CYS A 643 -82.80 -16.14 -41.93
N THR A 644 -84.02 -16.68 -41.93
CA THR A 644 -85.24 -15.90 -41.71
C THR A 644 -85.44 -15.46 -40.26
N THR A 645 -84.70 -16.02 -39.32
CA THR A 645 -84.64 -15.52 -37.93
C THR A 645 -84.03 -14.10 -37.88
N CYS A 646 -83.08 -13.81 -38.76
CA CYS A 646 -82.44 -12.49 -38.89
C CYS A 646 -83.08 -11.64 -40.01
N HIS A 647 -83.53 -12.28 -41.09
CA HIS A 647 -84.19 -11.66 -42.25
C HIS A 647 -85.70 -11.91 -42.20
N VAL A 648 -86.34 -11.48 -41.12
CA VAL A 648 -87.79 -11.67 -40.88
C VAL A 648 -88.67 -11.05 -41.96
N ASP A 649 -88.16 -10.03 -42.67
CA ASP A 649 -88.79 -9.38 -43.82
C ASP A 649 -88.74 -10.22 -45.11
N ARG A 650 -88.06 -11.36 -45.09
CA ARG A 650 -87.86 -12.25 -46.25
C ARG A 650 -88.37 -13.67 -46.03
N VAL A 651 -89.20 -13.88 -45.00
CA VAL A 651 -89.78 -15.19 -44.65
C VAL A 651 -90.54 -15.81 -45.83
N ASP A 652 -91.25 -15.01 -46.62
CA ASP A 652 -92.05 -15.48 -47.76
C ASP A 652 -91.31 -15.43 -49.10
N HIS A 653 -90.09 -14.89 -49.14
CA HIS A 653 -89.33 -14.73 -50.38
C HIS A 653 -88.90 -16.10 -50.94
N ASN A 654 -89.53 -16.51 -52.05
CA ASN A 654 -89.30 -17.78 -52.73
C ASN A 654 -89.45 -18.99 -51.79
N ALA A 655 -90.32 -18.92 -50.79
CA ALA A 655 -90.62 -20.06 -49.93
C ALA A 655 -91.24 -21.21 -50.78
N PRO A 656 -90.83 -22.48 -50.59
CA PRO A 656 -89.98 -23.00 -49.52
C PRO A 656 -88.49 -23.20 -49.88
N VAL A 657 -87.98 -22.54 -50.93
CA VAL A 657 -86.60 -22.77 -51.44
C VAL A 657 -85.55 -22.38 -50.40
N ALA A 658 -84.54 -23.24 -50.24
CA ALA A 658 -83.42 -23.01 -49.34
C ALA A 658 -82.60 -21.78 -49.81
N CYS A 659 -82.26 -20.89 -48.88
CA CYS A 659 -81.68 -19.59 -49.21
C CYS A 659 -80.30 -19.73 -49.87
N GLU A 660 -79.53 -20.72 -49.44
CA GLU A 660 -78.17 -21.03 -49.92
C GLU A 660 -78.12 -21.46 -51.40
N LEU A 661 -79.25 -21.86 -51.99
CA LEU A 661 -79.32 -22.21 -53.42
C LEU A 661 -79.31 -20.98 -54.34
N CYS A 662 -79.67 -19.82 -53.81
CA CYS A 662 -79.73 -18.57 -54.57
C CYS A 662 -78.80 -17.49 -53.99
N HIS A 663 -78.33 -17.67 -52.76
CA HIS A 663 -77.47 -16.73 -52.05
C HIS A 663 -76.20 -17.44 -51.57
N GLU A 664 -75.05 -16.93 -52.00
CA GLU A 664 -73.76 -17.46 -51.59
C GLU A 664 -73.46 -17.01 -50.15
N VAL A 665 -73.33 -17.97 -49.24
CA VAL A 665 -73.10 -17.73 -47.81
C VAL A 665 -71.87 -18.50 -47.34
N ALA A 666 -70.98 -17.84 -46.59
CA ALA A 666 -69.76 -18.46 -46.07
C ALA A 666 -70.08 -19.59 -45.07
N PRO A 667 -69.34 -20.71 -45.03
CA PRO A 667 -69.61 -21.80 -44.08
C PRO A 667 -69.53 -21.34 -42.62
N LEU A 668 -70.42 -21.85 -41.77
CA LEU A 668 -70.28 -21.71 -40.32
C LEU A 668 -69.09 -22.56 -39.86
N SER A 669 -68.19 -21.99 -39.08
CA SER A 669 -66.98 -22.67 -38.61
C SER A 669 -67.33 -23.94 -37.81
N GLY A 670 -66.93 -25.12 -38.31
CA GLY A 670 -67.14 -26.42 -37.67
C GLY A 670 -68.05 -27.42 -38.42
N GLY A 671 -68.59 -27.08 -39.59
CA GLY A 671 -69.19 -28.05 -40.52
C GLY A 671 -68.26 -28.30 -41.72
N THR A 672 -68.07 -29.56 -42.12
CA THR A 672 -67.32 -29.95 -43.33
C THR A 672 -67.94 -29.40 -44.60
#